data_AF-A0A8C2XJZ6-F1
#
_entry.id   AF-A0A8C2XJZ6-F1
#
_cell.length_a   1.000
_cell.length_b   1.000
_cell.length_c   1.000
_cell.angle_alpha   90.00
_cell.angle_beta   90.00
_cell.angle_gamma   90.00
#
_symmetry.space_group_name_H-M   'P 1'
#
loop_
_entity.id
_entity.type
_entity.pdbx_description
1 polymer ?
#
loop_
_entity_poly.entity_id
_entity_poly.type
_entity_poly.pdbx_seq_one_letter_code
_entity_poly.pdbx_strand_id
1 'polypeptide(L)'
;MHTHTHTHTHTHTHVHTLSLTSTVPYLSDIKLIPVCVCVCVSFCLRCRLCETVVPLEDPIITETTSTLQEWGVLWKQLYVKHKVDLFHKLRHVMNELIDLRRQLIQGHLAQDQTREIKRHITVRLDWGNEHLGLDLVPRKEFEMVDPDQISISELHKLGDSTRQRHGDGCRVPVSHHLFINLKSFTYNSISEDADVFFSLYDTREDLSSKDLKRDLYIVAHVIRTGRMLLNDSKKGPPHVQYRRPYGCAVLAMSDVFHTITDLKEEKDFVLKVYTCNNENEWHQIQENIIRKSNTKYSAPSTNYGLIISLQLLRGELEQIRRENQAVFNRALALTRKLGFPDVILPGDTRNDLYLTLERGEFERGGKSVQKNIEVTLYVLYADGDTLKDCISLGSGEPNNSEYRSFVLYHNNSPRWSEMVKLPIPIDRFRGSHLRFEFRHCSTKDKGEKKLFGFAFTPLMREDGTTLSDESHELYVYKCDENATFSNQGLYLSLPCCKEDFNSCPNLPANLPFQRSPKETFWVSTILCSTKLTQNVDLLALLNWKAHPDRVLDILGRLRQISGEEIVKFLRDVLDTLFCLLDDNTDKYGPLVFQSLVFIINLLRDSRFYHFRPVMDAYIQNHFAGALAYKELIRCLKWYMDRSAEVVRQDHIQEAMRALEYLFKFIVQSRILYSRATCGMEEEQFRASIQELFQSIRFVLSLDSRSSENLVFTQAALLNSFPDIFDELLQMFTVQEVAEYVRGTLGSMPSTVDIGQSMDVVKLQSIARTVESRLFFFPESRSILLPVVLHHIHLHLRQQRELLICSGILSSIFSIIKTSSMESSVQEEVEMMVESLLDVLLQTLLSIMRQRCPQCTAEITGEYVSCLLSLLRQMTELHFHHLLNNFHSKEELKEFLLKIFCVFRNLMKLTIFPRDWSVMRLLTSHIIVVTTQFLSPALHKNFSEADFDFKVWNSFFSLTVLYINQPSLQLEALGPAKRKKVLDKHGDMRVTMAYELFSMWQKLGIRSHLCVRSSPLCLFCAACWRR
;
A
#
# COMPACT_ATOMS: atom_id res chain seq x y z
N MET A 1 -37.97 56.99 44.17
CA MET A 1 -37.53 58.11 43.31
C MET A 1 -36.91 57.52 42.05
N HIS A 2 -37.50 57.50 40.86
CA HIS A 2 -38.86 57.74 40.32
C HIS A 2 -38.89 56.86 39.03
N THR A 3 -39.74 55.83 38.87
CA THR A 3 -41.12 55.84 38.31
C THR A 3 -41.26 56.69 37.04
N HIS A 4 -41.88 56.30 35.91
CA HIS A 4 -42.99 55.38 35.65
C HIS A 4 -43.15 55.18 34.11
N THR A 5 -43.58 53.99 33.67
CA THR A 5 -44.54 53.62 32.58
C THR A 5 -44.64 54.36 31.24
N HIS A 6 -44.84 53.59 30.15
CA HIS A 6 -46.10 53.61 29.38
C HIS A 6 -46.35 52.30 28.59
N THR A 7 -47.63 51.94 28.50
CA THR A 7 -48.24 50.64 28.18
C THR A 7 -48.77 50.52 26.75
N HIS A 8 -48.82 49.27 26.27
CA HIS A 8 -49.53 48.73 25.08
C HIS A 8 -51.03 49.03 25.01
N THR A 9 -51.59 48.99 23.79
CA THR A 9 -52.91 48.38 23.49
C THR A 9 -52.99 47.82 22.05
N HIS A 10 -53.66 46.67 21.93
CA HIS A 10 -54.00 45.87 20.74
C HIS A 10 -55.47 46.08 20.33
N THR A 11 -55.81 45.95 19.04
CA THR A 11 -57.16 45.61 18.50
C THR A 11 -56.96 44.91 17.13
N HIS A 12 -57.19 43.58 16.94
CA HIS A 12 -58.44 42.87 16.55
C HIS A 12 -59.19 43.54 15.37
N THR A 13 -59.62 42.93 14.25
CA THR A 13 -60.23 41.60 13.98
C THR A 13 -60.46 41.36 12.46
N HIS A 14 -60.44 40.07 12.04
CA HIS A 14 -61.18 39.37 10.95
C HIS A 14 -61.17 39.84 9.48
N VAL A 15 -60.87 38.90 8.53
CA VAL A 15 -61.82 38.37 7.53
C VAL A 15 -61.44 36.94 7.08
N HIS A 16 -62.40 36.03 7.28
CA HIS A 16 -62.74 34.72 6.71
C HIS A 16 -61.78 33.87 5.85
N THR A 17 -61.52 32.69 6.42
CA THR A 17 -61.29 31.38 5.81
C THR A 17 -62.51 30.90 4.99
N LEU A 18 -62.26 30.35 3.80
CA LEU A 18 -63.13 29.35 3.17
C LEU A 18 -62.27 28.12 2.85
N SER A 19 -62.65 27.01 3.49
CA SER A 19 -62.04 25.70 3.40
C SER A 19 -62.41 24.99 2.10
N LEU A 20 -61.40 24.44 1.40
CA LEU A 20 -61.56 23.25 0.58
C LEU A 20 -60.55 22.21 1.05
N THR A 21 -61.10 21.24 1.78
CA THR A 21 -60.44 20.04 2.28
C THR A 21 -60.33 18.99 1.18
N SER A 22 -59.11 18.56 0.83
CA SER A 22 -58.77 17.14 0.62
C SER A 22 -57.25 16.95 0.39
N THR A 23 -56.58 16.46 1.43
CA THR A 23 -55.50 15.44 1.42
C THR A 23 -54.40 15.49 0.35
N VAL A 24 -53.18 15.94 0.74
CA VAL A 24 -51.91 15.15 0.70
C VAL A 24 -50.93 15.73 1.75
N PRO A 25 -50.46 14.99 2.78
CA PRO A 25 -49.49 15.46 3.76
C PRO A 25 -48.07 14.99 3.43
N TYR A 26 -47.33 15.72 2.58
CA TYR A 26 -45.88 15.44 2.36
C TYR A 26 -45.02 16.67 2.06
N LEU A 27 -45.52 17.89 2.31
CA LEU A 27 -44.83 19.14 1.95
C LEU A 27 -44.46 20.05 3.14
N SER A 28 -44.60 19.60 4.39
CA SER A 28 -44.34 20.43 5.58
C SER A 28 -42.89 20.45 6.09
N ASP A 29 -42.00 19.54 5.65
CA ASP A 29 -40.70 19.34 6.33
C ASP A 29 -39.48 19.96 5.62
N ILE A 30 -39.65 20.91 4.70
CA ILE A 30 -38.52 21.65 4.07
C ILE A 30 -38.71 23.16 4.22
N LYS A 31 -38.98 23.59 5.45
CA LYS A 31 -38.70 24.96 5.90
C LYS A 31 -37.67 24.89 7.03
N LEU A 32 -36.39 24.70 6.68
CA LEU A 32 -35.23 24.99 7.54
C LEU A 32 -33.96 24.94 6.68
N ILE A 33 -33.67 26.02 5.97
CA ILE A 33 -32.28 26.41 5.65
C ILE A 33 -32.01 27.56 6.63
N PRO A 34 -31.27 27.34 7.74
CA PRO A 34 -30.86 28.44 8.60
C PRO A 34 -29.82 29.27 7.86
N VAL A 35 -30.18 30.51 7.57
CA VAL A 35 -29.26 31.57 7.16
C VAL A 35 -28.46 31.97 8.41
N CYS A 36 -27.26 31.42 8.57
CA CYS A 36 -26.28 31.95 9.51
C CYS A 36 -25.28 32.77 8.69
N VAL A 37 -25.63 34.03 8.44
CA VAL A 37 -24.68 35.00 7.90
C VAL A 37 -24.21 35.82 9.09
N CYS A 38 -23.02 35.49 9.61
CA CYS A 38 -22.30 36.38 10.51
C CYS A 38 -21.68 37.48 9.63
N VAL A 39 -22.46 38.51 9.32
CA VAL A 39 -21.98 39.72 8.66
C VAL A 39 -21.27 40.58 9.72
N CYS A 40 -19.97 40.37 9.91
CA CYS A 40 -19.12 41.43 10.45
C CYS A 40 -18.80 42.42 9.32
N VAL A 41 -19.73 43.31 9.00
CA VAL A 41 -19.45 44.48 8.15
C VAL A 41 -19.09 45.63 9.08
N SER A 42 -17.79 45.82 9.27
CA SER A 42 -17.27 47.16 9.56
C SER A 42 -17.38 47.98 8.29
N PHE A 43 -18.21 49.01 8.33
CA PHE A 43 -18.32 50.02 7.30
C PHE A 43 -16.97 50.76 7.17
N CYS A 44 -16.28 50.59 6.04
CA CYS A 44 -15.30 51.58 5.59
C CYS A 44 -15.49 51.80 4.09
N LEU A 45 -16.17 52.90 3.75
CA LEU A 45 -16.40 53.36 2.40
C LEU A 45 -15.12 53.96 1.80
N ARG A 46 -14.86 53.60 0.53
CA ARG A 46 -13.93 54.17 -0.46
C ARG A 46 -12.46 53.73 -0.37
N CYS A 47 -12.08 52.78 -1.24
CA CYS A 47 -11.21 53.03 -2.39
C CYS A 47 -11.15 51.80 -3.31
N ARG A 48 -11.03 52.06 -4.62
CA ARG A 48 -10.88 51.05 -5.68
C ARG A 48 -9.52 50.36 -5.56
N LEU A 49 -9.53 49.05 -5.26
CA LEU A 49 -8.54 48.03 -5.63
C LEU A 49 -9.16 46.69 -5.19
N CYS A 50 -9.48 45.80 -6.13
CA CYS A 50 -10.00 44.48 -5.80
C CYS A 50 -8.84 43.61 -5.27
N GLU A 51 -8.70 43.52 -3.94
CA GLU A 51 -8.05 42.37 -3.31
C GLU A 51 -9.02 41.19 -3.34
N THR A 52 -8.60 40.08 -3.93
CA THR A 52 -9.34 38.82 -3.92
C THR A 52 -9.28 38.25 -2.50
N VAL A 53 -10.34 38.45 -1.72
CA VAL A 53 -10.48 37.82 -0.39
C VAL A 53 -10.66 36.31 -0.61
N VAL A 54 -9.63 35.53 -0.26
CA VAL A 54 -9.72 34.07 -0.21
C VAL A 54 -10.61 33.69 0.98
N PRO A 55 -11.68 32.89 0.81
CA PRO A 55 -12.49 32.45 1.95
C PRO A 55 -11.64 31.63 2.92
N LEU A 56 -11.78 31.86 4.23
CA LEU A 56 -11.20 31.04 5.32
C LEU A 56 -11.84 29.64 5.42
N GLU A 57 -12.86 29.33 4.60
CA GLU A 57 -13.56 28.06 4.56
C GLU A 57 -12.91 27.09 3.57
N ASP A 58 -12.90 25.80 3.89
CA ASP A 58 -12.40 24.72 3.02
C ASP A 58 -13.08 24.79 1.62
N PRO A 59 -12.32 24.78 0.51
CA PRO A 59 -12.87 24.88 -0.84
C PRO A 59 -14.01 23.89 -1.12
N ILE A 60 -13.94 22.67 -0.57
CA ILE A 60 -14.96 21.65 -0.78
C ILE A 60 -16.30 22.01 -0.13
N ILE A 61 -16.29 22.80 0.95
CA ILE A 61 -17.50 23.28 1.63
C ILE A 61 -18.19 24.32 0.75
N THR A 62 -17.42 25.25 0.19
CA THR A 62 -17.94 26.28 -0.70
C THR A 62 -18.55 25.66 -1.96
N GLU A 63 -17.86 24.68 -2.53
CA GLU A 63 -18.33 23.92 -3.68
C GLU A 63 -19.64 23.19 -3.37
N THR A 64 -19.65 22.36 -2.31
CA THR A 64 -20.85 21.59 -1.90
C THR A 64 -22.05 22.51 -1.74
N THR A 65 -21.85 23.68 -1.15
CA THR A 65 -22.90 24.69 -0.97
C THR A 65 -23.45 25.18 -2.32
N SER A 66 -22.56 25.52 -3.26
CA SER A 66 -22.94 25.99 -4.59
C SER A 66 -23.65 24.90 -5.41
N THR A 67 -23.16 23.66 -5.35
CA THR A 67 -23.74 22.52 -6.07
C THR A 67 -25.13 22.18 -5.55
N LEU A 68 -25.33 22.19 -4.24
CA LEU A 68 -26.65 21.96 -3.64
C LEU A 68 -27.67 23.03 -4.04
N GLN A 69 -27.25 24.29 -4.22
CA GLN A 69 -28.12 25.36 -4.71
C GLN A 69 -28.54 25.12 -6.16
N GLU A 70 -27.59 24.75 -7.03
CA GLU A 70 -27.87 24.42 -8.43
C GLU A 70 -28.76 23.17 -8.55
N TRP A 71 -28.42 22.10 -7.84
CA TRP A 71 -29.22 20.88 -7.78
C TRP A 71 -30.61 21.13 -7.22
N GLY A 72 -30.78 22.05 -6.26
CA GLY A 72 -32.10 22.40 -5.72
C GLY A 72 -33.06 22.96 -6.78
N VAL A 73 -32.56 23.66 -7.79
CA VAL A 73 -33.36 24.14 -8.93
C VAL A 73 -33.71 22.97 -9.86
N LEU A 74 -32.72 22.13 -10.19
CA LEU A 74 -32.90 20.98 -11.08
C LEU A 74 -33.78 19.89 -10.48
N TRP A 75 -33.66 19.63 -9.19
CA TRP A 75 -34.46 18.69 -8.42
C TRP A 75 -35.95 19.05 -8.51
N LYS A 76 -36.32 20.33 -8.40
CA LYS A 76 -37.70 20.79 -8.63
C LYS A 76 -38.16 20.50 -10.07
N GLN A 77 -37.28 20.66 -11.06
CA GLN A 77 -37.60 20.33 -12.44
C GLN A 77 -37.76 18.83 -12.68
N LEU A 78 -37.06 17.95 -11.95
CA LEU A 78 -37.23 16.49 -12.05
C LEU A 78 -38.65 16.07 -11.66
N TYR A 79 -39.21 16.72 -10.63
CA TYR A 79 -40.60 16.51 -10.23
C TYR A 79 -41.57 16.94 -11.34
N VAL A 80 -41.38 18.14 -11.89
CA VAL A 80 -42.21 18.66 -13.00
C VAL A 80 -42.11 17.79 -14.26
N LYS A 81 -40.94 17.21 -14.54
CA LYS A 81 -40.69 16.33 -15.69
C LYS A 81 -41.04 14.85 -15.43
N HIS A 82 -41.71 14.53 -14.32
CA HIS A 82 -42.09 13.16 -13.93
C HIS A 82 -40.93 12.15 -13.86
N LYS A 83 -39.71 12.59 -13.54
CA LYS A 83 -38.55 11.70 -13.28
C LYS A 83 -38.46 11.29 -11.80
N VAL A 84 -39.46 10.54 -11.34
CA VAL A 84 -39.71 10.26 -9.91
C VAL A 84 -38.56 9.50 -9.24
N ASP A 85 -37.98 8.50 -9.91
CA ASP A 85 -36.87 7.71 -9.34
C ASP A 85 -35.63 8.55 -9.05
N LEU A 86 -35.25 9.40 -10.02
CA LEU A 86 -34.09 10.28 -9.87
C LEU A 86 -34.36 11.39 -8.84
N PHE A 87 -35.61 11.88 -8.74
CA PHE A 87 -36.01 12.85 -7.73
C PHE A 87 -35.78 12.36 -6.30
N HIS A 88 -36.14 11.10 -5.99
CA HIS A 88 -35.94 10.52 -4.67
C HIS A 88 -34.47 10.19 -4.39
N LYS A 89 -33.76 9.61 -5.35
CA LYS A 89 -32.33 9.31 -5.20
C LYS A 89 -31.50 10.58 -4.98
N LEU A 90 -31.76 11.62 -5.77
CA LEU A 90 -31.05 12.90 -5.64
C LEU A 90 -31.33 13.56 -4.30
N ARG A 91 -32.58 13.52 -3.80
CA ARG A 91 -32.92 14.03 -2.46
C ARG A 91 -32.10 13.34 -1.36
N HIS A 92 -31.94 12.01 -1.44
CA HIS A 92 -31.15 11.26 -0.47
C HIS A 92 -29.68 11.70 -0.48
N VAL A 93 -29.07 11.78 -1.67
CA VAL A 93 -27.67 12.22 -1.83
C VAL A 93 -27.47 13.67 -1.39
N MET A 94 -28.44 14.57 -1.67
CA MET A 94 -28.40 15.95 -1.19
C MET A 94 -28.40 16.02 0.35
N ASN A 95 -29.18 15.19 1.03
CA ASN A 95 -29.18 15.14 2.49
C ASN A 95 -27.86 14.60 3.05
N GLU A 96 -27.31 13.54 2.48
CA GLU A 96 -25.99 13.02 2.87
C GLU A 96 -24.89 14.08 2.69
N LEU A 97 -24.91 14.84 1.59
CA LEU A 97 -23.97 15.94 1.36
C LEU A 97 -24.11 17.05 2.40
N ILE A 98 -25.33 17.38 2.84
CA ILE A 98 -25.57 18.35 3.91
C ILE A 98 -24.97 17.85 5.24
N ASP A 99 -25.13 16.57 5.56
CA ASP A 99 -24.60 15.96 6.77
C ASP A 99 -23.06 15.91 6.75
N LEU A 100 -22.45 15.46 5.64
CA LEU A 100 -21.00 15.44 5.46
C LEU A 100 -20.39 16.85 5.51
N ARG A 101 -21.04 17.84 4.88
CA ARG A 101 -20.66 19.25 4.97
C ARG A 101 -20.70 19.74 6.42
N ARG A 102 -21.73 19.37 7.18
CA ARG A 102 -21.84 19.73 8.62
C ARG A 102 -20.69 19.13 9.43
N GLN A 103 -20.28 17.89 9.16
CA GLN A 103 -19.14 17.25 9.83
C GLN A 103 -17.81 17.97 9.55
N LEU A 104 -17.56 18.40 8.30
CA LEU A 104 -16.36 19.19 7.98
C LEU A 104 -16.33 20.55 8.69
N ILE A 105 -17.48 21.24 8.75
CA ILE A 105 -17.58 22.56 9.42
C ILE A 105 -17.33 22.44 10.92
N GLN A 106 -17.65 21.30 11.55
CA GLN A 106 -17.45 21.10 12.98
C GLN A 106 -15.97 21.08 13.39
N GLY A 107 -15.02 20.80 12.49
CA GLY A 107 -13.57 21.05 12.70
C GLY A 107 -12.84 20.16 13.72
N HIS A 108 -13.49 19.19 14.37
CA HIS A 108 -12.88 18.32 15.40
C HIS A 108 -12.32 16.99 14.86
N LEU A 109 -11.79 16.97 13.62
CA LEU A 109 -11.44 15.74 12.91
C LEU A 109 -9.92 15.61 12.71
N ALA A 110 -9.41 14.38 12.86
CA ALA A 110 -8.04 14.06 12.49
C ALA A 110 -7.84 14.16 10.96
N GLN A 111 -6.59 14.34 10.49
CA GLN A 111 -6.28 14.54 9.08
C GLN A 111 -6.83 13.40 8.17
N ASP A 112 -6.73 12.14 8.62
CA ASP A 112 -7.26 10.99 7.88
C ASP A 112 -8.79 10.96 7.83
N GLN A 113 -9.45 11.36 8.91
CA GLN A 113 -10.93 11.45 8.95
C GLN A 113 -11.43 12.56 8.02
N THR A 114 -10.77 13.72 8.04
CA THR A 114 -11.04 14.82 7.11
C THR A 114 -10.88 14.36 5.67
N ARG A 115 -9.81 13.61 5.36
CA ARG A 115 -9.55 13.07 4.02
C ARG A 115 -10.66 12.13 3.56
N GLU A 116 -11.14 11.23 4.41
CA GLU A 116 -12.21 10.28 4.06
C GLU A 116 -13.56 10.99 3.87
N ILE A 117 -13.87 12.00 4.69
CA ILE A 117 -15.09 12.80 4.50
C ILE A 117 -15.02 13.58 3.18
N LYS A 118 -13.88 14.21 2.87
CA LYS A 118 -13.66 14.88 1.58
C LYS A 118 -13.86 13.92 0.40
N ARG A 119 -13.33 12.69 0.51
CA ARG A 119 -13.57 11.62 -0.47
C ARG A 119 -15.05 11.31 -0.63
N HIS A 120 -15.78 11.12 0.46
CA HIS A 120 -17.21 10.84 0.44
C HIS A 120 -18.06 11.95 -0.17
N ILE A 121 -17.68 13.22 0.04
CA ILE A 121 -18.33 14.38 -0.58
C ILE A 121 -18.07 14.37 -2.08
N THR A 122 -16.82 14.28 -2.53
CA THR A 122 -16.47 14.31 -3.96
C THR A 122 -17.18 13.22 -4.75
N VAL A 123 -17.20 11.98 -4.26
CA VAL A 123 -17.90 10.86 -4.93
C VAL A 123 -19.40 11.15 -5.11
N ARG A 124 -20.04 11.75 -4.11
CA ARG A 124 -21.48 12.07 -4.17
C ARG A 124 -21.78 13.24 -5.09
N LEU A 125 -20.94 14.28 -5.07
CA LEU A 125 -21.03 15.42 -6.00
C LEU A 125 -20.89 14.95 -7.46
N ASP A 126 -19.88 14.14 -7.74
CA ASP A 126 -19.63 13.63 -9.09
C ASP A 126 -20.78 12.72 -9.56
N TRP A 127 -21.29 11.84 -8.70
CA TRP A 127 -22.46 11.00 -8.99
C TRP A 127 -23.70 11.84 -9.36
N GLY A 128 -24.04 12.86 -8.58
CA GLY A 128 -25.24 13.64 -8.86
C GLY A 128 -25.09 14.56 -10.07
N ASN A 129 -23.89 15.07 -10.34
CA ASN A 129 -23.61 15.82 -11.57
C ASN A 129 -23.78 14.94 -12.81
N GLU A 130 -23.27 13.71 -12.78
CA GLU A 130 -23.44 12.74 -13.85
C GLU A 130 -24.94 12.45 -14.12
N HIS A 131 -25.72 12.15 -13.09
CA HIS A 131 -27.13 11.80 -13.23
C HIS A 131 -28.03 12.99 -13.61
N LEU A 132 -27.59 14.21 -13.30
CA LEU A 132 -28.25 15.45 -13.72
C LEU A 132 -27.81 15.91 -15.12
N GLY A 133 -26.81 15.27 -15.73
CA GLY A 133 -26.22 15.68 -17.00
C GLY A 133 -25.47 17.01 -16.93
N LEU A 134 -24.89 17.30 -15.76
CA LEU A 134 -24.04 18.46 -15.52
C LEU A 134 -22.57 18.14 -15.84
N ASP A 135 -21.73 19.18 -15.86
CA ASP A 135 -20.29 19.01 -16.08
C ASP A 135 -19.65 18.30 -14.88
N LEU A 136 -18.74 17.36 -15.17
CA LEU A 136 -17.87 16.79 -14.15
C LEU A 136 -16.72 17.75 -13.84
N VAL A 137 -16.33 17.83 -12.58
CA VAL A 137 -15.31 18.77 -12.09
C VAL A 137 -14.00 18.00 -11.89
N PRO A 138 -12.90 18.32 -12.62
CA PRO A 138 -11.61 17.70 -12.39
C PRO A 138 -11.02 18.06 -11.03
N ARG A 139 -10.52 17.07 -10.28
CA ARG A 139 -10.04 17.25 -8.90
C ARG A 139 -8.65 16.66 -8.65
N LYS A 140 -7.80 17.40 -7.91
CA LYS A 140 -6.55 16.90 -7.33
C LYS A 140 -6.66 17.00 -5.82
N GLU A 141 -6.42 15.90 -5.10
CA GLU A 141 -6.55 15.84 -3.62
C GLU A 141 -7.89 16.41 -3.08
N PHE A 142 -8.99 16.09 -3.78
CA PHE A 142 -10.37 16.52 -3.49
C PHE A 142 -10.72 17.98 -3.86
N GLU A 143 -9.74 18.80 -4.23
CA GLU A 143 -9.96 20.20 -4.61
C GLU A 143 -10.19 20.35 -6.12
N MET A 144 -11.08 21.28 -6.50
CA MET A 144 -11.28 21.65 -7.91
C MET A 144 -9.98 22.25 -8.46
N VAL A 145 -9.50 21.70 -9.55
CA VAL A 145 -8.27 22.19 -10.20
C VAL A 145 -8.59 23.40 -11.06
N ASP A 146 -7.76 24.44 -10.98
CA ASP A 146 -7.77 25.54 -11.95
C ASP A 146 -7.08 25.11 -13.26
N PRO A 147 -7.78 25.11 -14.41
CA PRO A 147 -7.21 24.76 -15.71
C PRO A 147 -6.00 25.60 -16.14
N ASP A 148 -5.75 26.74 -15.48
CA ASP A 148 -4.60 27.61 -15.79
C ASP A 148 -3.35 27.28 -14.99
N GLN A 149 -3.49 26.54 -13.88
CA GLN A 149 -2.40 26.14 -12.99
C GLN A 149 -1.90 24.71 -13.25
N ILE A 150 -2.57 23.95 -14.11
CA ILE A 150 -2.23 22.56 -14.44
C ILE A 150 -1.94 22.40 -15.93
N SER A 151 -1.16 21.37 -16.30
CA SER A 151 -0.96 21.03 -17.72
C SER A 151 -2.25 20.47 -18.34
N ILE A 152 -2.42 20.64 -19.66
CA ILE A 152 -3.62 20.16 -20.36
C ILE A 152 -3.69 18.63 -20.35
N SER A 153 -2.53 17.97 -20.43
CA SER A 153 -2.42 16.52 -20.39
C SER A 153 -2.81 15.95 -19.01
N GLU A 154 -2.43 16.59 -17.92
CA GLU A 154 -2.93 16.20 -16.59
C GLU A 154 -4.42 16.49 -16.41
N LEU A 155 -4.92 17.63 -16.92
CA LEU A 155 -6.34 17.96 -16.89
C LEU A 155 -7.18 16.89 -17.63
N HIS A 156 -6.68 16.39 -18.76
CA HIS A 156 -7.25 15.27 -19.50
C HIS A 156 -7.29 13.99 -18.65
N LYS A 157 -6.16 13.60 -18.06
CA LYS A 157 -6.06 12.41 -17.18
C LYS A 157 -6.99 12.48 -15.98
N LEU A 158 -7.13 13.65 -15.36
CA LEU A 158 -8.06 13.86 -14.25
C LEU A 158 -9.52 13.74 -14.68
N GLY A 159 -9.87 14.25 -15.86
CA GLY A 159 -11.21 14.09 -16.44
C GLY A 159 -11.58 12.63 -16.65
N ASP A 160 -10.64 11.82 -17.14
CA ASP A 160 -10.86 10.39 -17.41
C ASP A 160 -10.89 9.55 -16.13
N SER A 161 -9.96 9.83 -15.20
CA SER A 161 -9.92 9.20 -13.87
C SER A 161 -11.20 9.43 -13.05
N THR A 162 -11.84 10.59 -13.22
CA THR A 162 -13.12 10.91 -12.53
C THR A 162 -14.24 9.95 -12.95
N ARG A 163 -14.17 9.37 -14.16
CA ARG A 163 -15.09 8.32 -14.63
C ARG A 163 -14.67 6.91 -14.22
N GLN A 164 -13.37 6.61 -14.13
CA GLN A 164 -12.84 5.27 -13.82
C GLN A 164 -12.81 4.90 -12.32
N ARG A 165 -13.08 5.84 -11.39
CA ARG A 165 -12.97 5.67 -9.92
C ARG A 165 -13.85 4.59 -9.26
N HIS A 166 -14.44 3.66 -10.02
CA HIS A 166 -15.15 2.49 -9.53
C HIS A 166 -14.29 1.22 -9.69
N GLY A 167 -13.14 1.16 -9.00
CA GLY A 167 -12.31 -0.06 -9.00
C GLY A 167 -10.93 0.13 -8.37
N ASP A 168 -10.77 -0.42 -7.17
CA ASP A 168 -9.54 -0.86 -6.49
C ASP A 168 -8.32 0.08 -6.33
N GLY A 169 -7.93 0.30 -5.07
CA GLY A 169 -6.67 0.94 -4.70
C GLY A 169 -5.96 0.10 -3.64
N CYS A 170 -4.74 -0.32 -3.94
CA CYS A 170 -3.85 -1.07 -3.06
C CYS A 170 -3.71 -0.35 -1.70
N ARG A 171 -4.20 -0.99 -0.63
CA ARG A 171 -4.15 -0.46 0.74
C ARG A 171 -2.93 -1.01 1.45
N VAL A 172 -2.16 -0.12 2.08
CA VAL A 172 -1.17 -0.48 3.11
C VAL A 172 -1.89 -1.25 4.22
N PRO A 173 -1.36 -2.39 4.70
CA PRO A 173 -1.99 -3.14 5.79
C PRO A 173 -1.98 -2.28 7.06
N VAL A 174 -3.16 -2.04 7.62
CA VAL A 174 -3.34 -1.35 8.91
C VAL A 174 -3.41 -2.41 10.00
N SER A 175 -2.58 -2.30 11.04
CA SER A 175 -2.63 -3.19 12.21
C SER A 175 -3.95 -3.01 12.97
N HIS A 176 -4.52 -4.14 13.39
CA HIS A 176 -5.74 -4.20 14.18
C HIS A 176 -5.42 -4.80 15.55
N HIS A 177 -5.99 -4.23 16.60
CA HIS A 177 -5.81 -4.64 17.99
C HIS A 177 -7.19 -4.87 18.62
N LEU A 178 -7.33 -5.95 19.38
CA LEU A 178 -8.56 -6.28 20.09
C LEU A 178 -8.33 -6.11 21.59
N PHE A 179 -9.06 -5.18 22.20
CA PHE A 179 -9.10 -5.02 23.66
C PHE A 179 -10.22 -5.88 24.22
N ILE A 180 -9.90 -6.70 25.23
CA ILE A 180 -10.84 -7.60 25.91
C ILE A 180 -10.83 -7.25 27.39
N ASN A 181 -12.03 -7.05 27.96
CA ASN A 181 -12.20 -6.80 29.38
C ASN A 181 -13.27 -7.75 29.96
N LEU A 182 -12.90 -8.51 30.99
CA LEU A 182 -13.81 -9.42 31.68
C LEU A 182 -14.62 -8.64 32.72
N LYS A 183 -15.90 -8.40 32.45
CA LYS A 183 -16.80 -7.63 33.34
C LYS A 183 -17.38 -8.47 34.46
N SER A 184 -17.80 -9.70 34.16
CA SER A 184 -18.44 -10.57 35.13
C SER A 184 -18.25 -12.03 34.76
N PHE A 185 -18.02 -12.86 35.78
CA PHE A 185 -18.03 -14.31 35.68
C PHE A 185 -18.81 -14.88 36.87
N THR A 186 -19.90 -15.59 36.58
CA THR A 186 -20.74 -16.22 37.62
C THR A 186 -20.32 -17.68 37.84
N TYR A 187 -19.85 -18.00 39.04
CA TYR A 187 -19.36 -19.34 39.43
C TYR A 187 -20.00 -19.75 40.78
N ASN A 188 -20.60 -20.94 40.85
CA ASN A 188 -21.52 -21.30 41.94
C ASN A 188 -20.99 -22.37 42.92
N SER A 189 -19.70 -22.73 42.88
CA SER A 189 -19.10 -23.56 43.93
C SER A 189 -18.44 -22.69 44.98
N ILE A 190 -19.08 -22.65 46.15
CA ILE A 190 -18.57 -21.99 47.36
C ILE A 190 -17.21 -22.60 47.71
N SER A 191 -16.15 -21.79 47.82
CA SER A 191 -14.77 -22.15 48.24
C SER A 191 -13.83 -22.86 47.24
N GLU A 192 -14.11 -22.82 45.93
CA GLU A 192 -13.14 -23.19 44.88
C GLU A 192 -12.75 -21.94 44.06
N ASP A 193 -11.50 -21.87 43.59
CA ASP A 193 -11.03 -20.82 42.69
C ASP A 193 -11.18 -21.26 41.23
N ALA A 194 -11.25 -20.31 40.29
CA ALA A 194 -11.33 -20.62 38.85
C ALA A 194 -10.57 -19.61 38.00
N ASP A 195 -9.80 -20.14 37.05
CA ASP A 195 -9.04 -19.39 36.06
C ASP A 195 -9.81 -19.37 34.74
N VAL A 196 -9.84 -18.22 34.06
CA VAL A 196 -10.45 -18.05 32.74
C VAL A 196 -9.37 -17.67 31.73
N PHE A 197 -9.07 -18.59 30.80
CA PHE A 197 -8.08 -18.38 29.75
C PHE A 197 -8.78 -17.97 28.46
N PHE A 198 -8.33 -16.86 27.87
CA PHE A 198 -8.81 -16.39 26.57
C PHE A 198 -7.79 -16.65 25.48
N SER A 199 -8.24 -17.19 24.35
CA SER A 199 -7.44 -17.36 23.14
C SER A 199 -8.20 -16.94 21.89
N LEU A 200 -7.47 -16.48 20.88
CA LEU A 200 -8.00 -16.35 19.53
C LEU A 200 -7.72 -17.67 18.79
N TYR A 201 -8.78 -18.27 18.26
CA TYR A 201 -8.77 -19.57 17.63
C TYR A 201 -9.18 -19.45 16.17
N ASP A 202 -8.31 -19.91 15.27
CA ASP A 202 -8.57 -20.03 13.84
C ASP A 202 -8.80 -21.50 13.50
N THR A 203 -9.80 -21.77 12.65
CA THR A 203 -10.06 -23.15 12.17
C THR A 203 -9.13 -23.60 11.05
N ARG A 204 -8.27 -22.72 10.52
CA ARG A 204 -7.36 -22.97 9.37
C ARG A 204 -5.86 -22.82 9.68
N GLU A 205 -5.50 -22.79 10.96
CA GLU A 205 -4.13 -22.83 11.52
C GLU A 205 -3.22 -21.60 11.28
N ASP A 206 -3.50 -20.68 10.33
CA ASP A 206 -2.65 -19.49 10.08
C ASP A 206 -3.42 -18.15 10.05
N LEU A 207 -3.02 -17.22 10.92
CA LEU A 207 -3.56 -15.86 11.00
C LEU A 207 -2.75 -14.89 10.11
N SER A 208 -3.22 -14.58 8.89
CA SER A 208 -2.71 -13.46 8.07
C SER A 208 -3.67 -12.26 8.07
N SER A 209 -3.18 -11.09 7.66
CA SER A 209 -3.99 -9.87 7.50
C SER A 209 -5.14 -10.00 6.48
N LYS A 210 -5.12 -11.03 5.62
CA LYS A 210 -6.21 -11.36 4.68
C LYS A 210 -7.34 -12.18 5.34
N ASP A 211 -7.12 -12.72 6.54
CA ASP A 211 -7.98 -13.73 7.19
C ASP A 211 -8.95 -13.16 8.22
N LEU A 212 -9.01 -11.83 8.37
CA LEU A 212 -10.13 -11.15 9.06
C LEU A 212 -11.51 -11.44 8.41
N LYS A 213 -11.55 -12.20 7.31
CA LYS A 213 -12.77 -12.64 6.63
C LYS A 213 -12.91 -14.17 6.67
N ARG A 214 -13.74 -14.59 7.63
CA ARG A 214 -14.41 -15.90 7.82
C ARG A 214 -13.56 -16.93 8.60
N ASP A 215 -14.11 -17.32 9.76
CA ASP A 215 -13.72 -18.46 10.63
C ASP A 215 -12.77 -18.20 11.83
N LEU A 216 -12.70 -16.97 12.34
CA LEU A 216 -11.99 -16.60 13.59
C LEU A 216 -12.93 -16.56 14.81
N TYR A 217 -12.48 -17.09 15.96
CA TYR A 217 -13.26 -17.18 17.20
C TYR A 217 -12.46 -16.74 18.44
N ILE A 218 -13.13 -16.13 19.42
CA ILE A 218 -12.61 -15.99 20.79
C ILE A 218 -13.08 -17.20 21.58
N VAL A 219 -12.15 -17.92 22.19
CA VAL A 219 -12.42 -19.08 23.03
C VAL A 219 -12.04 -18.74 24.47
N ALA A 220 -12.93 -19.06 25.41
CA ALA A 220 -12.70 -18.91 26.84
C ALA A 220 -12.77 -20.28 27.52
N HIS A 221 -11.63 -20.78 28.01
CA HIS A 221 -11.55 -22.01 28.81
C HIS A 221 -11.56 -21.69 30.29
N VAL A 222 -12.47 -22.33 31.03
CA VAL A 222 -12.60 -22.18 32.48
C VAL A 222 -12.03 -23.42 33.15
N ILE A 223 -10.98 -23.22 33.95
CA ILE A 223 -10.30 -24.26 34.73
C ILE A 223 -10.52 -23.97 36.20
N ARG A 224 -11.10 -24.91 36.95
CA ARG A 224 -11.31 -24.78 38.39
C ARG A 224 -10.14 -25.37 39.18
N THR A 225 -9.83 -24.78 40.32
CA THR A 225 -8.84 -25.26 41.28
C THR A 225 -9.55 -25.65 42.57
N GLY A 226 -9.61 -26.96 42.83
CA GLY A 226 -10.40 -27.47 43.96
C GLY A 226 -10.30 -28.98 44.13
N ARG A 227 -11.40 -29.61 44.56
CA ARG A 227 -11.43 -31.06 44.78
C ARG A 227 -11.46 -31.85 43.48
N MET A 228 -11.00 -33.10 43.54
CA MET A 228 -11.05 -34.03 42.42
C MET A 228 -12.48 -34.25 41.90
N LEU A 229 -13.49 -34.27 42.76
CA LEU A 229 -14.90 -34.40 42.37
C LEU A 229 -15.71 -33.24 42.96
N LEU A 230 -16.63 -32.69 42.16
CA LEU A 230 -17.61 -31.71 42.63
C LEU A 230 -18.58 -32.43 43.58
N ASN A 231 -18.61 -32.02 44.85
CA ASN A 231 -19.49 -32.64 45.83
C ASN A 231 -20.00 -31.57 46.81
N ASP A 232 -21.24 -31.12 46.61
CA ASP A 232 -21.86 -29.98 47.31
C ASP A 232 -22.02 -30.23 48.83
N SER A 233 -21.92 -31.48 49.28
CA SER A 233 -22.19 -31.86 50.67
C SER A 233 -21.06 -31.55 51.66
N LYS A 234 -19.85 -31.27 51.18
CA LYS A 234 -18.65 -31.08 52.02
C LYS A 234 -18.26 -29.59 52.09
N LYS A 235 -18.56 -28.93 53.21
CA LYS A 235 -18.20 -27.51 53.45
C LYS A 235 -16.76 -27.39 53.96
N GLY A 236 -15.97 -26.47 53.38
CA GLY A 236 -14.59 -26.13 53.80
C GLY A 236 -13.53 -26.32 52.69
N PRO A 237 -12.37 -25.65 52.76
CA PRO A 237 -11.33 -25.71 51.73
C PRO A 237 -10.73 -27.13 51.62
N PRO A 238 -10.38 -27.59 50.42
CA PRO A 238 -9.74 -28.88 50.22
C PRO A 238 -8.31 -28.93 50.80
N HIS A 239 -7.90 -30.07 51.35
CA HIS A 239 -6.53 -30.28 51.84
C HIS A 239 -5.53 -30.48 50.68
N VAL A 240 -6.00 -30.97 49.54
CA VAL A 240 -5.22 -31.08 48.29
C VAL A 240 -6.04 -30.51 47.15
N GLN A 241 -5.46 -29.57 46.43
CA GLN A 241 -6.09 -28.90 45.29
C GLN A 241 -5.61 -29.50 43.96
N TYR A 242 -6.54 -29.60 43.02
CA TYR A 242 -6.31 -30.04 41.65
C TYR A 242 -6.92 -29.04 40.68
N ARG A 243 -6.17 -28.69 39.62
CA ARG A 243 -6.71 -27.98 38.46
C ARG A 243 -7.55 -28.95 37.65
N ARG A 244 -8.79 -28.61 37.32
CA ARG A 244 -9.71 -29.47 36.56
C ARG A 244 -10.51 -28.65 35.55
N PRO A 245 -10.83 -29.20 34.37
CA PRO A 245 -11.68 -28.52 33.41
C PRO A 245 -13.08 -28.31 33.99
N TYR A 246 -13.62 -27.10 33.82
CA TYR A 246 -14.98 -26.75 34.24
C TYR A 246 -15.90 -26.52 33.04
N GLY A 247 -15.50 -25.65 32.10
CA GLY A 247 -16.31 -25.37 30.92
C GLY A 247 -15.62 -24.49 29.89
N CYS A 248 -16.23 -24.38 28.71
CA CYS A 248 -15.71 -23.61 27.58
C CYS A 248 -16.80 -22.72 27.00
N ALA A 249 -16.43 -21.50 26.60
CA ALA A 249 -17.30 -20.60 25.86
C ALA A 249 -16.63 -20.17 24.55
N VAL A 250 -17.43 -19.89 23.52
CA VAL A 250 -16.93 -19.50 22.20
C VAL A 250 -17.76 -18.32 21.66
N LEU A 251 -17.09 -17.33 21.09
CA LEU A 251 -17.69 -16.16 20.43
C LEU A 251 -17.08 -16.00 19.02
N ALA A 252 -17.92 -15.93 17.99
CA ALA A 252 -17.46 -15.74 16.61
C ALA A 252 -17.08 -14.27 16.36
N MET A 253 -15.91 -14.03 15.75
CA MET A 253 -15.48 -12.66 15.43
C MET A 253 -16.36 -12.00 14.36
N SER A 254 -17.04 -12.77 13.51
CA SER A 254 -18.05 -12.25 12.59
C SER A 254 -19.16 -11.48 13.31
N ASP A 255 -19.57 -11.98 14.48
CA ASP A 255 -20.63 -11.38 15.27
C ASP A 255 -20.13 -10.08 15.92
N VAL A 256 -18.88 -10.10 16.40
CA VAL A 256 -18.20 -8.91 16.95
C VAL A 256 -18.11 -7.80 15.91
N PHE A 257 -17.64 -8.10 14.69
CA PHE A 257 -17.50 -7.11 13.63
C PHE A 257 -18.83 -6.59 13.08
N HIS A 258 -19.91 -7.38 13.17
CA HIS A 258 -21.26 -6.90 12.82
C HIS A 258 -21.82 -5.96 13.89
N THR A 259 -21.48 -6.18 15.17
CA THR A 259 -22.02 -5.39 16.29
C THR A 259 -21.22 -4.11 16.57
N ILE A 260 -19.89 -4.11 16.36
CA ILE A 260 -19.03 -2.94 16.56
C ILE A 260 -18.97 -2.16 15.23
N THR A 261 -19.82 -1.15 15.07
CA THR A 261 -19.86 -0.28 13.88
C THR A 261 -18.95 0.94 13.97
N ASP A 262 -18.62 1.39 15.19
CA ASP A 262 -17.65 2.46 15.48
C ASP A 262 -16.42 1.88 16.21
N LEU A 263 -15.22 2.19 15.71
CA LEU A 263 -13.94 1.69 16.24
C LEU A 263 -13.64 2.18 17.66
N LYS A 264 -14.30 3.25 18.13
CA LYS A 264 -14.10 3.77 19.49
C LYS A 264 -15.10 3.19 20.50
N GLU A 265 -16.10 2.44 20.06
CA GLU A 265 -17.15 1.94 20.95
C GLU A 265 -16.77 0.59 21.60
N GLU A 266 -16.87 0.53 22.92
CA GLU A 266 -16.77 -0.72 23.70
C GLU A 266 -18.16 -1.37 23.80
N LYS A 267 -18.28 -2.65 23.43
CA LYS A 267 -19.56 -3.39 23.42
C LYS A 267 -19.50 -4.64 24.30
N ASP A 268 -20.60 -4.92 24.99
CA ASP A 268 -20.73 -6.06 25.89
C ASP A 268 -21.28 -7.29 25.16
N PHE A 269 -20.64 -8.44 25.40
CA PHE A 269 -21.01 -9.74 24.86
C PHE A 269 -21.23 -10.72 26.01
N VAL A 270 -22.37 -11.43 25.98
CA VAL A 270 -22.72 -12.46 26.96
C VAL A 270 -22.43 -13.83 26.35
N LEU A 271 -21.43 -14.52 26.89
CA LEU A 271 -21.02 -15.84 26.45
C LEU A 271 -21.57 -16.91 27.40
N LYS A 272 -22.13 -17.97 26.83
CA LYS A 272 -22.59 -19.15 27.58
C LYS A 272 -21.42 -20.10 27.80
N VAL A 273 -21.22 -20.53 29.05
CA VAL A 273 -20.17 -21.49 29.42
C VAL A 273 -20.76 -22.90 29.36
N TYR A 274 -20.29 -23.71 28.41
CA TYR A 274 -20.72 -25.09 28.20
C TYR A 274 -19.81 -26.06 28.95
N THR A 275 -20.40 -27.08 29.58
CA THR A 275 -19.65 -28.14 30.27
C THR A 275 -19.45 -29.35 29.36
N CYS A 276 -18.30 -29.99 29.43
CA CYS A 276 -18.01 -31.18 28.63
C CYS A 276 -18.71 -32.42 29.21
N ASN A 277 -19.39 -33.22 28.37
CA ASN A 277 -20.09 -34.42 28.85
C ASN A 277 -19.12 -35.57 29.17
N ASN A 278 -18.02 -35.63 28.42
CA ASN A 278 -16.97 -36.62 28.58
C ASN A 278 -15.62 -35.90 28.56
N GLU A 279 -14.94 -35.86 29.71
CA GLU A 279 -13.65 -35.18 29.87
C GLU A 279 -12.55 -35.66 28.92
N ASN A 280 -12.67 -36.86 28.35
CA ASN A 280 -11.74 -37.35 27.33
C ASN A 280 -11.80 -36.54 26.03
N GLU A 281 -12.92 -35.86 25.76
CA GLU A 281 -13.11 -34.98 24.59
C GLU A 281 -12.80 -33.50 24.90
N TRP A 282 -12.27 -33.19 26.09
CA TRP A 282 -11.99 -31.81 26.51
C TRP A 282 -11.11 -31.06 25.51
N HIS A 283 -10.09 -31.72 24.95
CA HIS A 283 -9.17 -31.09 24.00
C HIS A 283 -9.85 -30.56 22.72
N GLN A 284 -11.04 -31.05 22.40
CA GLN A 284 -11.85 -30.68 21.22
C GLN A 284 -13.12 -29.89 21.60
N ILE A 285 -13.28 -29.47 22.86
CA ILE A 285 -14.54 -28.86 23.32
C ILE A 285 -14.91 -27.60 22.52
N GLN A 286 -13.93 -26.74 22.22
CA GLN A 286 -14.14 -25.54 21.42
C GLN A 286 -14.61 -25.86 20.00
N GLU A 287 -14.01 -26.85 19.33
CA GLU A 287 -14.43 -27.29 18.00
C GLU A 287 -15.84 -27.89 18.02
N ASN A 288 -16.14 -28.70 19.04
CA ASN A 288 -17.46 -29.31 19.20
C ASN A 288 -18.55 -28.23 19.37
N ILE A 289 -18.26 -27.16 20.12
CA ILE A 289 -19.17 -26.00 20.29
C ILE A 289 -19.32 -25.24 18.95
N ILE A 290 -18.22 -24.94 18.26
CA ILE A 290 -18.22 -24.26 16.95
C ILE A 290 -19.05 -25.04 15.92
N ARG A 291 -18.86 -26.37 15.86
CA ARG A 291 -19.59 -27.30 14.97
C ARG A 291 -21.00 -27.65 15.46
N LYS A 292 -21.44 -27.12 16.62
CA LYS A 292 -22.75 -27.38 17.24
C LYS A 292 -23.05 -28.87 17.49
N SER A 293 -22.04 -29.63 17.90
CA SER A 293 -22.15 -31.07 18.21
C SER A 293 -22.79 -31.33 19.58
N ASN A 294 -24.10 -31.05 19.69
CA ASN A 294 -24.86 -31.02 20.94
C ASN A 294 -24.82 -32.31 21.81
N THR A 295 -24.38 -33.45 21.29
CA THR A 295 -24.25 -34.69 22.08
C THR A 295 -22.98 -34.72 22.95
N LYS A 296 -21.99 -33.87 22.66
CA LYS A 296 -20.66 -33.89 23.30
C LYS A 296 -20.49 -32.88 24.44
N TYR A 297 -21.38 -31.92 24.55
CA TYR A 297 -21.40 -30.90 25.61
C TYR A 297 -22.81 -30.68 26.13
N SER A 298 -22.92 -30.12 27.33
CA SER A 298 -24.20 -29.75 27.93
C SER A 298 -24.29 -28.24 28.11
N ALA A 299 -25.48 -27.70 27.86
CA ALA A 299 -25.81 -26.33 28.23
C ALA A 299 -25.87 -26.24 29.77
N PRO A 300 -25.46 -25.11 30.36
CA PRO A 300 -25.53 -24.92 31.80
C PRO A 300 -26.98 -24.99 32.28
N SER A 301 -27.21 -25.64 33.43
CA SER A 301 -28.54 -25.85 34.03
C SER A 301 -29.18 -24.59 34.63
N THR A 302 -28.40 -23.52 34.75
CA THR A 302 -28.75 -22.17 35.24
C THR A 302 -28.06 -21.13 34.36
N ASN A 303 -28.50 -19.86 34.38
CA ASN A 303 -27.93 -18.77 33.57
C ASN A 303 -26.50 -18.39 34.03
N TYR A 304 -25.53 -19.30 33.95
CA TYR A 304 -24.11 -18.97 34.12
C TYR A 304 -23.57 -18.41 32.82
N GLY A 305 -23.14 -17.17 32.88
CA GLY A 305 -22.61 -16.43 31.74
C GLY A 305 -21.28 -15.78 32.07
N LEU A 306 -20.42 -15.73 31.07
CA LEU A 306 -19.23 -14.90 31.04
C LEU A 306 -19.61 -13.61 30.29
N ILE A 307 -19.46 -12.45 30.94
CA ILE A 307 -19.70 -11.16 30.28
C ILE A 307 -18.35 -10.53 30.01
N ILE A 308 -18.02 -10.38 28.73
CA ILE A 308 -16.83 -9.66 28.28
C ILE A 308 -17.25 -8.40 27.55
N SER A 309 -16.41 -7.38 27.58
CA SER A 309 -16.51 -6.23 26.70
C SER A 309 -15.35 -6.21 25.73
N LEU A 310 -15.65 -5.88 24.47
CA LEU A 310 -14.69 -5.86 23.37
C LEU A 310 -14.65 -4.48 22.74
N GLN A 311 -13.45 -4.05 22.36
CA GLN A 311 -13.20 -2.82 21.61
C GLN A 311 -12.15 -3.09 20.52
N LEU A 312 -12.40 -2.63 19.29
CA LEU A 312 -11.51 -2.81 18.15
C LEU A 312 -10.72 -1.54 17.85
N LEU A 313 -9.41 -1.60 18.06
CA LEU A 313 -8.49 -0.48 17.86
C LEU A 313 -7.70 -0.69 16.56
N ARG A 314 -7.41 0.39 15.81
CA ARG A 314 -6.65 0.35 14.56
C ARG A 314 -5.49 1.35 14.60
N GLY A 315 -4.36 0.97 14.02
CA GLY A 315 -3.14 1.79 14.00
C GLY A 315 -1.98 1.14 14.74
N GLU A 316 -0.86 1.83 14.85
CA GLU A 316 0.32 1.34 15.58
C GLU A 316 0.10 1.35 17.10
N LEU A 317 0.68 0.37 17.79
CA LEU A 317 0.49 0.18 19.23
C LEU A 317 0.91 1.40 20.07
N GLU A 318 2.02 2.06 19.71
CA GLU A 318 2.50 3.25 20.44
C GLU A 318 1.58 4.47 20.25
N GLN A 319 0.95 4.61 19.08
CA GLN A 319 -0.07 5.62 18.86
C GLN A 319 -1.34 5.29 19.66
N ILE A 320 -1.81 4.05 19.60
CA ILE A 320 -2.98 3.58 20.35
C ILE A 320 -2.76 3.80 21.86
N ARG A 321 -1.56 3.52 22.37
CA ARG A 321 -1.19 3.75 23.77
C ARG A 321 -1.26 5.23 24.15
N ARG A 322 -0.81 6.13 23.27
CA ARG A 322 -0.89 7.59 23.49
C ARG A 322 -2.33 8.11 23.46
N GLU A 323 -3.17 7.55 22.60
CA GLU A 323 -4.58 7.96 22.46
C GLU A 323 -5.49 7.38 23.55
N ASN A 324 -5.11 6.24 24.15
CA ASN A 324 -5.92 5.50 25.13
C ASN A 324 -5.22 5.38 26.51
N GLN A 325 -4.53 6.44 26.96
CA GLN A 325 -3.72 6.41 28.20
C GLN A 325 -4.47 5.87 29.42
N ALA A 326 -5.76 6.20 29.58
CA ALA A 326 -6.58 5.73 30.70
C ALA A 326 -6.74 4.20 30.75
N VAL A 327 -6.75 3.52 29.60
CA VAL A 327 -6.85 2.05 29.50
C VAL A 327 -5.50 1.41 29.78
N PHE A 328 -4.41 1.96 29.23
CA PHE A 328 -3.05 1.44 29.37
C PHE A 328 -2.40 1.72 30.74
N ASN A 329 -2.91 2.68 31.51
CA ASN A 329 -2.45 2.96 32.87
C ASN A 329 -3.01 1.99 33.93
N ARG A 330 -4.06 1.23 33.59
CA ARG A 330 -4.47 0.05 34.37
C ARG A 330 -3.53 -1.09 33.99
N ALA A 331 -3.22 -2.03 34.88
CA ALA A 331 -2.31 -3.16 34.63
C ALA A 331 -2.79 -4.03 33.45
N LEU A 332 -2.48 -3.60 32.22
CA LEU A 332 -2.94 -4.19 30.97
C LEU A 332 -1.97 -5.29 30.54
N ALA A 333 -2.49 -6.50 30.38
CA ALA A 333 -1.74 -7.61 29.81
C ALA A 333 -1.70 -7.51 28.27
N LEU A 334 -0.51 -7.37 27.69
CA LEU A 334 -0.33 -7.38 26.24
C LEU A 334 0.00 -8.79 25.75
N THR A 335 -0.89 -9.38 24.95
CA THR A 335 -0.63 -10.65 24.27
C THR A 335 -0.13 -10.41 22.85
N ARG A 336 1.05 -10.93 22.52
CA ARG A 336 1.63 -10.88 21.17
C ARG A 336 1.08 -12.05 20.32
N LYS A 337 1.03 -11.86 19.00
CA LYS A 337 0.71 -12.92 18.02
C LYS A 337 1.61 -14.14 18.27
N LEU A 338 1.05 -15.35 18.19
CA LEU A 338 1.82 -16.59 18.12
C LEU A 338 2.50 -16.63 16.74
N GLY A 339 3.83 -16.68 16.71
CA GLY A 339 4.62 -16.38 15.50
C GLY A 339 4.92 -14.89 15.35
N PHE A 340 5.55 -14.51 14.24
CA PHE A 340 5.94 -13.13 13.99
C PHE A 340 4.83 -12.30 13.34
N PRO A 341 4.78 -10.97 13.59
CA PRO A 341 4.02 -10.06 12.73
C PRO A 341 4.55 -10.08 11.30
N ASP A 342 3.75 -9.58 10.35
CA ASP A 342 4.09 -9.53 8.93
C ASP A 342 5.38 -8.73 8.64
N VAL A 343 5.80 -7.86 9.57
CA VAL A 343 7.05 -7.09 9.54
C VAL A 343 7.75 -7.14 10.89
N ILE A 344 9.04 -7.46 10.90
CA ILE A 344 9.90 -7.38 12.07
C ILE A 344 10.84 -6.18 11.88
N LEU A 345 10.76 -5.18 12.75
CA LEU A 345 11.60 -3.99 12.61
C LEU A 345 13.03 -4.27 13.12
N PRO A 346 14.07 -3.59 12.57
CA PRO A 346 15.42 -3.72 13.09
C PRO A 346 15.48 -3.32 14.57
N GLY A 347 15.92 -4.23 15.43
CA GLY A 347 16.02 -4.00 16.88
C GLY A 347 14.90 -4.64 17.71
N ASP A 348 13.84 -5.16 17.08
CA ASP A 348 12.81 -5.93 17.78
C ASP A 348 13.39 -7.26 18.28
N THR A 349 13.62 -7.36 19.58
CA THR A 349 14.08 -8.61 20.21
C THR A 349 12.90 -9.41 20.74
N ARG A 350 12.76 -10.64 20.26
CA ARG A 350 11.82 -11.64 20.78
C ARG A 350 12.52 -12.98 20.97
N ASN A 351 12.22 -13.65 22.08
CA ASN A 351 12.65 -15.01 22.40
C ASN A 351 11.59 -15.71 23.26
N ASP A 352 10.43 -16.01 22.65
CA ASP A 352 9.34 -16.70 23.34
C ASP A 352 9.30 -18.16 22.85
N LEU A 353 9.48 -19.13 23.76
CA LEU A 353 9.24 -20.54 23.48
C LEU A 353 7.86 -20.91 24.02
N TYR A 354 6.97 -21.39 23.16
CA TYR A 354 5.67 -21.92 23.57
C TYR A 354 5.75 -23.44 23.61
N LEU A 355 5.23 -24.04 24.67
CA LEU A 355 5.19 -25.48 24.88
C LEU A 355 3.74 -25.90 25.10
N THR A 356 3.27 -26.87 24.33
CA THR A 356 1.95 -27.47 24.50
C THR A 356 2.10 -28.87 25.07
N LEU A 357 1.48 -29.12 26.22
CA LEU A 357 1.30 -30.48 26.73
C LEU A 357 0.19 -31.15 25.91
N GLU A 358 0.52 -32.00 24.95
CA GLU A 358 -0.49 -32.57 24.04
C GLU A 358 -1.26 -33.70 24.71
N ARG A 359 -0.58 -34.83 24.92
CA ARG A 359 -1.18 -36.09 25.39
C ARG A 359 -0.14 -37.02 25.99
N GLY A 360 -0.59 -38.04 26.72
CA GLY A 360 0.27 -39.14 27.16
C GLY A 360 -0.49 -40.45 27.19
N GLU A 361 0.24 -41.55 27.18
CA GLU A 361 -0.28 -42.91 27.30
C GLU A 361 0.41 -43.61 28.47
N PHE A 362 -0.37 -44.03 29.47
CA PHE A 362 0.15 -44.57 30.71
C PHE A 362 -0.50 -45.89 31.09
N GLU A 363 0.28 -46.77 31.73
CA GLU A 363 -0.25 -48.03 32.20
C GLU A 363 -1.06 -47.84 33.49
N ARG A 364 -2.11 -48.67 33.61
CA ARG A 364 -2.94 -48.74 34.82
C ARG A 364 -2.17 -49.23 36.05
N GLY A 365 -1.07 -49.97 35.85
CA GLY A 365 -0.14 -50.38 36.92
C GLY A 365 -0.84 -51.13 38.06
N GLY A 366 -1.54 -52.23 37.75
CA GLY A 366 -2.18 -53.11 38.74
C GLY A 366 -3.44 -52.56 39.43
N LYS A 367 -3.89 -51.33 39.13
CA LYS A 367 -5.10 -50.73 39.74
C LYS A 367 -6.40 -51.24 39.10
N SER A 368 -7.50 -51.21 39.87
CA SER A 368 -8.86 -51.54 39.41
C SER A 368 -9.56 -50.43 38.62
N VAL A 369 -9.01 -49.21 38.61
CA VAL A 369 -9.46 -48.02 37.85
C VAL A 369 -8.26 -47.31 37.20
N GLN A 370 -8.50 -46.49 36.17
CA GLN A 370 -7.45 -45.70 35.52
C GLN A 370 -6.88 -44.64 36.47
N LYS A 371 -5.62 -44.23 36.26
CA LYS A 371 -4.94 -43.21 37.06
C LYS A 371 -5.51 -41.82 36.75
N ASN A 372 -5.53 -40.95 37.75
CA ASN A 372 -5.65 -39.50 37.54
C ASN A 372 -4.22 -38.94 37.46
N ILE A 373 -3.86 -38.31 36.35
CA ILE A 373 -2.47 -37.97 36.04
C ILE A 373 -2.30 -36.45 36.04
N GLU A 374 -1.35 -35.97 36.83
CA GLU A 374 -0.87 -34.59 36.83
C GLU A 374 0.57 -34.57 36.31
N VAL A 375 0.86 -33.65 35.39
CA VAL A 375 2.20 -33.39 34.90
C VAL A 375 2.74 -32.17 35.62
N THR A 376 3.92 -32.29 36.23
CA THR A 376 4.68 -31.14 36.74
C THR A 376 5.82 -30.82 35.79
N LEU A 377 5.87 -29.59 35.28
CA LEU A 377 6.91 -29.09 34.40
C LEU A 377 7.91 -28.24 35.17
N TYR A 378 9.20 -28.51 34.94
CA TYR A 378 10.30 -27.67 35.37
C TYR A 378 11.17 -27.27 34.18
N VAL A 379 11.69 -26.05 34.22
CA VAL A 379 12.80 -25.60 33.38
C VAL A 379 14.05 -25.63 34.24
N LEU A 380 15.00 -26.48 33.88
CA LEU A 380 16.21 -26.74 34.67
C LEU A 380 17.45 -26.36 33.86
N TYR A 381 18.49 -25.91 34.56
CA TYR A 381 19.81 -25.72 33.98
C TYR A 381 20.68 -26.99 34.14
N ALA A 382 21.84 -27.03 33.47
CA ALA A 382 22.70 -28.22 33.42
C ALA A 382 23.20 -28.71 34.80
N ASP A 383 23.30 -27.82 35.78
CA ASP A 383 23.64 -28.11 37.18
C ASP A 383 22.46 -28.65 38.00
N GLY A 384 21.24 -28.59 37.45
CA GLY A 384 20.01 -29.02 38.09
C GLY A 384 19.23 -27.94 38.79
N ASP A 385 19.67 -26.69 38.71
CA ASP A 385 18.95 -25.56 39.29
C ASP A 385 17.70 -25.24 38.48
N THR A 386 16.57 -25.08 39.16
CA THR A 386 15.32 -24.61 38.55
C THR A 386 15.47 -23.15 38.16
N LEU A 387 15.29 -22.85 36.86
CA LEU A 387 15.21 -21.49 36.37
C LEU A 387 13.93 -20.84 36.89
N LYS A 388 14.11 -19.84 37.76
CA LYS A 388 13.00 -19.13 38.38
C LYS A 388 12.25 -18.27 37.37
N ASP A 389 10.94 -18.15 37.56
CA ASP A 389 10.06 -17.25 36.82
C ASP A 389 10.14 -17.43 35.28
N CYS A 390 10.35 -18.67 34.84
CA CYS A 390 10.52 -19.07 33.44
C CYS A 390 9.31 -19.83 32.86
N ILE A 391 8.17 -19.83 33.55
CA ILE A 391 6.93 -20.44 33.05
C ILE A 391 5.75 -19.48 33.24
N SER A 392 5.04 -19.17 32.16
CA SER A 392 3.90 -18.24 32.13
C SER A 392 2.68 -18.95 31.55
N LEU A 393 1.57 -18.93 32.31
CA LEU A 393 0.29 -19.54 31.91
C LEU A 393 -0.55 -18.64 31.02
N GLY A 394 -0.22 -17.35 30.96
CA GLY A 394 -0.93 -16.33 30.19
C GLY A 394 -0.31 -14.96 30.44
N SER A 395 -0.54 -14.02 29.53
CA SER A 395 0.07 -12.68 29.57
C SER A 395 -0.33 -11.84 30.79
N GLY A 396 -1.42 -12.18 31.47
CA GLY A 396 -1.93 -11.47 32.65
C GLY A 396 -1.54 -12.08 33.99
N GLU A 397 -0.90 -13.25 33.97
CA GLU A 397 -0.45 -13.96 35.18
C GLU A 397 1.05 -13.78 35.40
N PRO A 398 1.53 -13.71 36.66
CA PRO A 398 2.95 -13.69 36.95
C PRO A 398 3.62 -14.99 36.50
N ASN A 399 4.90 -14.89 36.17
CA ASN A 399 5.69 -16.08 35.85
C ASN A 399 5.92 -16.93 37.12
N ASN A 400 5.99 -18.23 36.93
CA ASN A 400 6.23 -19.23 37.95
C ASN A 400 7.50 -20.05 37.63
N SER A 401 8.03 -20.73 38.64
CA SER A 401 9.21 -21.61 38.52
C SER A 401 8.84 -23.07 38.23
N GLU A 402 7.58 -23.43 38.48
CA GLU A 402 7.02 -24.75 38.18
C GLU A 402 5.61 -24.58 37.63
N TYR A 403 5.18 -25.55 36.84
CA TYR A 403 3.83 -25.59 36.31
C TYR A 403 3.20 -26.96 36.52
N ARG A 404 1.90 -26.99 36.81
CA ARG A 404 1.12 -28.20 37.06
C ARG A 404 -0.08 -28.25 36.13
N SER A 405 -0.18 -29.29 35.32
CA SER A 405 -1.31 -29.49 34.39
C SER A 405 -2.63 -29.65 35.14
N PHE A 406 -3.76 -29.44 34.45
CA PHE A 406 -5.03 -29.96 34.97
C PHE A 406 -5.07 -31.51 34.93
N VAL A 407 -6.01 -32.07 35.69
CA VAL A 407 -6.17 -33.52 35.87
C VAL A 407 -7.52 -33.99 35.33
N LEU A 408 -7.47 -34.88 34.33
CA LEU A 408 -8.63 -35.60 33.81
C LEU A 408 -8.97 -36.80 34.69
N TYR A 409 -10.25 -36.96 35.02
CA TYR A 409 -10.69 -37.99 35.96
C TYR A 409 -10.66 -39.38 35.32
N HIS A 410 -9.96 -40.31 35.98
CA HIS A 410 -9.77 -41.70 35.56
C HIS A 410 -9.45 -41.83 34.07
N ASN A 411 -8.37 -41.17 33.63
CA ASN A 411 -7.90 -41.23 32.25
C ASN A 411 -6.41 -41.59 32.19
N ASN A 412 -6.11 -42.78 31.66
CA ASN A 412 -4.75 -43.26 31.42
C ASN A 412 -4.14 -42.74 30.11
N SER A 413 -4.95 -42.18 29.23
CA SER A 413 -4.54 -41.58 27.96
C SER A 413 -4.96 -40.09 27.91
N PRO A 414 -4.54 -39.27 28.89
CA PRO A 414 -4.97 -37.88 28.98
C PRO A 414 -4.54 -37.08 27.76
N ARG A 415 -5.42 -36.20 27.28
CA ARG A 415 -5.13 -35.20 26.26
C ARG A 415 -5.36 -33.83 26.88
N TRP A 416 -4.27 -33.14 27.22
CA TRP A 416 -4.34 -31.85 27.90
C TRP A 416 -4.57 -30.72 26.89
N SER A 417 -3.76 -30.69 25.81
CA SER A 417 -3.73 -29.57 24.86
C SER A 417 -3.62 -28.21 25.57
N GLU A 418 -2.79 -28.17 26.62
CA GLU A 418 -2.59 -26.99 27.46
C GLU A 418 -1.25 -26.35 27.09
N MET A 419 -1.28 -25.08 26.65
CA MET A 419 -0.11 -24.34 26.22
C MET A 419 0.42 -23.44 27.34
N VAL A 420 1.74 -23.43 27.50
CA VAL A 420 2.47 -22.53 28.41
C VAL A 420 3.56 -21.80 27.65
N LYS A 421 3.84 -20.55 28.03
CA LYS A 421 4.96 -19.77 27.51
C LYS A 421 6.17 -19.90 28.43
N LEU A 422 7.34 -20.15 27.86
CA LEU A 422 8.61 -20.31 28.54
C LEU A 422 9.53 -19.12 28.20
N PRO A 423 9.48 -18.00 28.96
CA PRO A 423 10.34 -16.84 28.74
C PRO A 423 11.77 -17.09 29.25
N ILE A 424 12.49 -17.99 28.60
CA ILE A 424 13.84 -18.39 29.00
C ILE A 424 14.86 -17.36 28.49
N PRO A 425 15.75 -16.83 29.36
CA PRO A 425 16.84 -15.95 28.94
C PRO A 425 17.74 -16.62 27.89
N ILE A 426 18.10 -15.88 26.84
CA ILE A 426 18.86 -16.41 25.68
C ILE A 426 20.20 -17.01 26.12
N ASP A 427 20.89 -16.36 27.05
CA ASP A 427 22.18 -16.77 27.63
C ASP A 427 22.09 -18.07 28.44
N ARG A 428 20.91 -18.39 28.98
CA ARG A 428 20.64 -19.62 29.74
C ARG A 428 19.97 -20.69 28.91
N PHE A 429 19.57 -20.40 27.67
CA PHE A 429 18.89 -21.35 26.79
C PHE A 429 19.78 -22.57 26.49
N ARG A 430 21.06 -22.32 26.16
CA ARG A 430 22.05 -23.38 25.99
C ARG A 430 22.37 -24.04 27.34
N GLY A 431 22.20 -25.36 27.40
CA GLY A 431 22.40 -26.15 28.61
C GLY A 431 21.16 -26.26 29.50
N SER A 432 20.04 -25.63 29.12
CA SER A 432 18.75 -25.84 29.77
C SER A 432 17.97 -27.00 29.14
N HIS A 433 17.11 -27.63 29.93
CA HIS A 433 16.22 -28.69 29.50
C HIS A 433 14.89 -28.64 30.25
N LEU A 434 13.89 -29.29 29.67
CA LEU A 434 12.56 -29.45 30.27
C LEU A 434 12.49 -30.80 30.97
N ARG A 435 11.95 -30.84 32.19
CA ARG A 435 11.63 -32.07 32.90
C ARG A 435 10.15 -32.13 33.23
N PHE A 436 9.52 -33.24 32.88
CA PHE A 436 8.11 -33.54 33.09
C PHE A 436 7.99 -34.66 34.10
N GLU A 437 7.37 -34.41 35.25
CA GLU A 437 7.17 -35.41 36.30
C GLU A 437 5.70 -35.84 36.33
N PHE A 438 5.45 -37.15 36.30
CA PHE A 438 4.11 -37.73 36.27
C PHE A 438 3.69 -38.19 37.66
N ARG A 439 2.65 -37.55 38.20
CA ARG A 439 2.10 -37.85 39.52
C ARG A 439 0.70 -38.42 39.42
N HIS A 440 0.42 -39.45 40.21
CA HIS A 440 -0.93 -39.95 40.41
C HIS A 440 -1.64 -39.18 41.51
N CYS A 441 -2.78 -38.60 41.16
CA CYS A 441 -3.63 -37.83 42.06
C CYS A 441 -4.73 -38.70 42.69
N SER A 442 -4.75 -38.80 44.02
CA SER A 442 -5.76 -39.57 44.75
C SER A 442 -7.13 -38.88 44.71
N THR A 443 -8.21 -39.66 44.67
CA THR A 443 -9.58 -39.16 44.83
C THR A 443 -9.95 -38.92 46.30
N LYS A 444 -9.11 -39.38 47.24
CA LYS A 444 -9.30 -39.16 48.68
C LYS A 444 -8.86 -37.74 49.07
N ASP A 445 -9.65 -37.08 49.91
CA ASP A 445 -9.42 -35.70 50.40
C ASP A 445 -8.05 -35.51 51.08
N LYS A 446 -7.57 -36.54 51.80
CA LYS A 446 -6.25 -36.58 52.46
C LYS A 446 -5.23 -37.44 51.71
N GLY A 447 -5.45 -37.68 50.42
CA GLY A 447 -4.56 -38.53 49.64
C GLY A 447 -3.33 -37.77 49.12
N GLU A 448 -2.18 -38.42 49.08
CA GLU A 448 -0.95 -37.83 48.54
C GLU A 448 -0.88 -37.92 47.01
N LYS A 449 -0.10 -37.01 46.41
CA LYS A 449 0.29 -37.08 44.99
C LYS A 449 1.54 -37.96 44.88
N LYS A 450 1.40 -39.15 44.28
CA LYS A 450 2.52 -40.10 44.18
C LYS A 450 3.21 -40.02 42.82
N LEU A 451 4.51 -39.70 42.81
CA LEU A 451 5.36 -39.79 41.61
C LEU A 451 5.47 -41.25 41.13
N PHE A 452 5.40 -41.47 39.83
CA PHE A 452 5.60 -42.82 39.26
C PHE A 452 6.49 -42.85 38.00
N GLY A 453 6.82 -41.67 37.45
CA GLY A 453 7.72 -41.58 36.31
C GLY A 453 7.98 -40.14 35.89
N PHE A 454 8.87 -39.98 34.92
CA PHE A 454 9.22 -38.68 34.35
C PHE A 454 9.62 -38.82 32.86
N ALA A 455 9.63 -37.70 32.16
CA ALA A 455 10.21 -37.52 30.83
C ALA A 455 11.04 -36.23 30.83
N PHE A 456 11.92 -36.04 29.85
CA PHE A 456 12.69 -34.81 29.71
C PHE A 456 13.02 -34.54 28.25
N THR A 457 13.47 -33.33 27.91
CA THR A 457 14.04 -33.01 26.59
C THR A 457 14.95 -31.78 26.70
N PRO A 458 16.16 -31.80 26.10
CA PRO A 458 17.03 -30.63 26.04
C PRO A 458 16.46 -29.56 25.10
N LEU A 459 16.68 -28.28 25.42
CA LEU A 459 16.18 -27.17 24.59
C LEU A 459 17.04 -26.91 23.35
N MET A 460 18.28 -27.41 23.33
CA MET A 460 19.23 -27.22 22.24
C MET A 460 19.86 -28.57 21.89
N ARG A 461 19.97 -28.85 20.59
CA ARG A 461 20.59 -30.05 20.03
C ARG A 461 22.10 -29.97 20.07
N GLU A 462 22.77 -31.09 19.81
CA GLU A 462 24.24 -31.16 19.76
C GLU A 462 24.85 -30.29 18.67
N ASP A 463 24.14 -30.09 17.55
CA ASP A 463 24.58 -29.23 16.44
C ASP A 463 24.44 -27.72 16.73
N GLY A 464 23.90 -27.35 17.89
CA GLY A 464 23.70 -25.97 18.32
C GLY A 464 22.36 -25.37 17.93
N THR A 465 21.54 -26.05 17.13
CA THR A 465 20.19 -25.59 16.82
C THR A 465 19.25 -25.81 18.00
N THR A 466 18.19 -25.02 18.09
CA THR A 466 17.18 -25.22 19.14
C THR A 466 16.29 -26.43 18.82
N LEU A 467 15.56 -26.91 19.82
CA LEU A 467 14.48 -27.87 19.65
C LEU A 467 13.52 -27.40 18.53
N SER A 468 13.15 -28.29 17.61
CA SER A 468 12.33 -27.99 16.42
C SER A 468 10.87 -27.70 16.78
N ASP A 469 10.20 -26.92 15.94
CA ASP A 469 8.78 -26.64 16.05
C ASP A 469 7.94 -27.79 15.50
N GLU A 470 7.82 -28.87 16.28
CA GLU A 470 7.04 -30.06 15.93
C GLU A 470 6.48 -30.77 17.19
N SER A 471 5.79 -31.90 16.97
CA SER A 471 5.33 -32.79 18.05
C SER A 471 6.41 -33.81 18.40
N HIS A 472 6.88 -33.77 19.64
CA HIS A 472 7.97 -34.58 20.18
C HIS A 472 7.42 -35.77 20.95
N GLU A 473 7.75 -36.99 20.51
CA GLU A 473 7.47 -38.23 21.25
C GLU A 473 8.59 -38.51 22.26
N LEU A 474 8.28 -38.32 23.55
CA LEU A 474 9.21 -38.50 24.65
C LEU A 474 9.00 -39.83 25.37
N TYR A 475 10.12 -40.42 25.79
CA TYR A 475 10.13 -41.64 26.59
C TYR A 475 9.81 -41.37 28.06
N VAL A 476 9.03 -42.29 28.65
CA VAL A 476 8.68 -42.26 30.06
C VAL A 476 9.59 -43.21 30.85
N TYR A 477 10.33 -42.65 31.80
CA TYR A 477 11.20 -43.37 32.72
C TYR A 477 10.50 -43.55 34.07
N LYS A 478 10.58 -44.76 34.65
CA LYS A 478 9.98 -45.07 35.95
C LYS A 478 10.77 -44.43 37.08
N CYS A 479 10.07 -43.82 38.04
CA CYS A 479 10.66 -43.17 39.21
C CYS A 479 9.64 -43.09 40.35
N ASP A 480 9.98 -43.61 41.52
CA ASP A 480 9.06 -43.73 42.67
C ASP A 480 9.33 -42.71 43.79
N GLU A 481 10.45 -41.98 43.75
CA GLU A 481 10.87 -41.01 44.79
C GLU A 481 11.56 -39.79 44.18
N ASN A 482 11.48 -38.62 44.84
CA ASN A 482 12.12 -37.38 44.34
C ASN A 482 13.64 -37.34 44.58
N ALA A 483 14.17 -38.13 45.54
CA ALA A 483 15.59 -38.10 45.94
C ALA A 483 16.55 -38.59 44.82
N THR A 484 16.01 -39.32 43.85
CA THR A 484 16.72 -39.82 42.65
C THR A 484 17.16 -38.70 41.70
N PHE A 485 16.58 -37.50 41.81
CA PHE A 485 16.94 -36.34 40.97
C PHE A 485 18.11 -35.51 41.51
N SER A 486 18.77 -35.97 42.58
CA SER A 486 19.93 -35.28 43.20
C SER A 486 21.16 -35.18 42.29
N ASN A 487 21.28 -36.07 41.29
CA ASN A 487 22.30 -35.98 40.24
C ASN A 487 21.65 -36.06 38.86
N GLN A 488 21.54 -34.91 38.19
CA GLN A 488 20.83 -34.77 36.90
C GLN A 488 21.56 -35.51 35.76
N GLY A 489 22.89 -35.66 35.86
CA GLY A 489 23.68 -36.40 34.88
C GLY A 489 23.26 -37.87 34.73
N LEU A 490 22.57 -38.43 35.72
CA LEU A 490 22.06 -39.80 35.69
C LEU A 490 20.96 -40.03 34.66
N TYR A 491 20.16 -39.01 34.35
CA TYR A 491 19.13 -39.13 33.31
C TYR A 491 19.44 -38.33 32.05
N LEU A 492 20.21 -37.24 32.12
CA LEU A 492 20.59 -36.47 30.93
C LEU A 492 21.44 -37.27 29.94
N SER A 493 22.11 -38.34 30.40
CA SER A 493 22.81 -39.28 29.52
C SER A 493 21.90 -40.35 28.89
N LEU A 494 20.60 -40.37 29.23
CA LEU A 494 19.65 -41.33 28.69
C LEU A 494 18.99 -40.78 27.42
N PRO A 495 18.55 -41.62 26.48
CA PRO A 495 17.80 -41.15 25.32
C PRO A 495 16.45 -40.55 25.72
N CYS A 496 16.13 -39.35 25.25
CA CYS A 496 14.84 -38.74 25.56
C CYS A 496 13.74 -39.12 24.54
N CYS A 497 14.14 -39.43 23.30
CA CYS A 497 13.26 -39.80 22.19
C CYS A 497 13.88 -40.91 21.32
N LYS A 498 13.21 -41.26 20.22
CA LYS A 498 13.64 -42.31 19.28
C LYS A 498 14.92 -41.98 18.52
N GLU A 499 15.14 -40.70 18.22
CA GLU A 499 16.31 -40.23 17.46
C GLU A 499 17.60 -40.37 18.28
N ASP A 500 17.56 -39.99 19.55
CA ASP A 500 18.67 -40.16 20.49
C ASP A 500 18.98 -41.64 20.76
N PHE A 501 17.95 -42.49 20.79
CA PHE A 501 18.11 -43.91 21.08
C PHE A 501 18.91 -44.63 19.98
N ASN A 502 18.71 -44.24 18.72
CA ASN A 502 19.46 -44.80 17.60
C ASN A 502 20.93 -44.35 17.58
N SER A 503 21.22 -43.18 18.17
CA SER A 503 22.56 -42.60 18.24
C SER A 503 23.42 -43.18 19.37
N CYS A 504 22.81 -43.89 20.33
CA CYS A 504 23.47 -44.53 21.48
C CYS A 504 23.22 -46.05 21.57
N PRO A 505 23.83 -46.89 20.72
CA PRO A 505 23.58 -48.34 20.68
C PRO A 505 24.15 -49.15 21.88
N ASN A 506 25.03 -48.55 22.70
CA ASN A 506 25.72 -49.23 23.81
C ASN A 506 25.35 -48.64 25.19
N LEU A 507 24.06 -48.64 25.55
CA LEU A 507 23.64 -48.22 26.89
C LEU A 507 24.11 -49.25 27.96
N PRO A 508 24.62 -48.79 29.12
CA PRO A 508 24.99 -49.68 30.23
C PRO A 508 23.83 -50.58 30.67
N ALA A 509 24.09 -51.84 31.01
CA ALA A 509 23.04 -52.80 31.40
C ALA A 509 22.30 -52.43 32.71
N ASN A 510 22.93 -51.62 33.58
CA ASN A 510 22.34 -51.12 34.83
C ASN A 510 22.18 -49.59 34.74
N LEU A 511 21.06 -49.15 34.16
CA LEU A 511 20.68 -47.74 34.17
C LEU A 511 19.98 -47.38 35.49
N PRO A 512 20.20 -46.17 36.04
CA PRO A 512 19.55 -45.71 37.27
C PRO A 512 18.03 -45.54 37.10
N PHE A 513 17.56 -45.32 35.87
CA PHE A 513 16.15 -45.20 35.53
C PHE A 513 15.77 -46.21 34.43
N GLN A 514 14.67 -46.94 34.65
CA GLN A 514 14.17 -47.91 33.68
C GLN A 514 13.15 -47.26 32.74
N ARG A 515 13.40 -47.33 31.43
CA ARG A 515 12.45 -46.88 30.39
C ARG A 515 11.23 -47.80 30.33
N SER A 516 10.03 -47.22 30.29
CA SER A 516 8.80 -47.95 30.02
C SER A 516 8.64 -48.23 28.52
N PRO A 517 8.43 -49.48 28.08
CA PRO A 517 8.20 -49.79 26.66
C PRO A 517 6.75 -49.53 26.21
N LYS A 518 5.85 -49.18 27.13
CA LYS A 518 4.40 -49.07 26.89
C LYS A 518 3.82 -47.71 27.32
N GLU A 519 4.67 -46.81 27.81
CA GLU A 519 4.24 -45.47 28.20
C GLU A 519 5.03 -44.44 27.40
N THR A 520 4.30 -43.45 26.88
CA THR A 520 4.81 -42.43 25.96
C THR A 520 4.12 -41.11 26.26
N PHE A 521 4.82 -40.01 25.98
CA PHE A 521 4.34 -38.67 26.27
C PHE A 521 4.66 -37.74 25.11
N TRP A 522 3.71 -36.89 24.73
CA TRP A 522 3.86 -35.98 23.59
C TRP A 522 3.74 -34.53 24.03
N VAL A 523 4.66 -33.73 23.53
CA VAL A 523 4.67 -32.27 23.67
C VAL A 523 4.92 -31.64 22.32
N SER A 524 4.40 -30.45 22.07
CA SER A 524 4.78 -29.65 20.90
C SER A 524 5.38 -28.33 21.30
N THR A 525 6.28 -27.82 20.46
CA THR A 525 6.96 -26.55 20.68
C THR A 525 6.77 -25.60 19.52
N ILE A 526 6.73 -24.29 19.83
CA ILE A 526 6.76 -23.21 18.85
C ILE A 526 7.74 -22.15 19.34
N LEU A 527 8.82 -21.90 18.61
CA LEU A 527 9.85 -20.94 18.95
C LEU A 527 9.67 -19.64 18.16
N CYS A 528 9.36 -18.57 18.86
CA CYS A 528 9.33 -17.21 18.32
C CYS A 528 10.62 -16.48 18.72
N SER A 529 11.73 -16.77 18.03
CA SER A 529 13.04 -16.15 18.32
C SER A 529 13.61 -15.36 17.14
N THR A 530 14.16 -14.20 17.46
CA THR A 530 14.97 -13.33 16.57
C THR A 530 16.46 -13.50 16.84
N LYS A 531 16.82 -14.44 17.72
CA LYS A 531 18.19 -14.65 18.20
C LYS A 531 18.66 -16.10 18.11
N LEU A 532 17.73 -17.05 18.11
CA LEU A 532 18.00 -18.48 18.03
C LEU A 532 17.32 -19.07 16.80
N THR A 533 18.10 -19.71 15.93
CA THR A 533 17.65 -20.34 14.68
C THR A 533 17.50 -21.85 14.87
N GLN A 534 16.50 -22.42 14.20
CA GLN A 534 16.32 -23.87 14.06
C GLN A 534 17.00 -24.41 12.80
N ASN A 535 17.43 -23.53 11.89
CA ASN A 535 18.11 -23.91 10.65
C ASN A 535 19.62 -24.03 10.87
N VAL A 536 20.15 -25.22 10.56
CA VAL A 536 21.58 -25.59 10.74
C VAL A 536 22.50 -24.76 9.83
N ASP A 537 22.13 -24.56 8.56
CA ASP A 537 22.97 -23.82 7.61
C ASP A 537 23.03 -22.32 7.96
N LEU A 538 21.93 -21.74 8.44
CA LEU A 538 21.90 -20.37 8.95
C LEU A 538 22.76 -20.22 10.20
N LEU A 539 22.65 -21.16 11.14
CA LEU A 539 23.47 -21.15 12.36
C LEU A 539 24.97 -21.26 12.02
N ALA A 540 25.31 -22.13 11.07
CA ALA A 540 26.67 -22.27 10.58
C ALA A 540 27.20 -20.97 9.94
N LEU A 541 26.34 -20.24 9.21
CA LEU A 541 26.69 -18.91 8.69
C LEU A 541 26.92 -17.91 9.82
N LEU A 542 25.99 -17.77 10.77
CA LEU A 542 26.12 -16.81 11.87
C LEU A 542 27.31 -17.13 12.79
N ASN A 543 27.68 -18.40 12.92
CA ASN A 543 28.81 -18.88 13.70
C ASN A 543 30.01 -19.31 12.84
N TRP A 544 30.17 -18.72 11.65
CA TRP A 544 31.19 -19.12 10.68
C TRP A 544 32.62 -19.11 11.23
N LYS A 545 32.91 -18.25 12.20
CA LYS A 545 34.23 -18.14 12.85
C LYS A 545 34.65 -19.43 13.57
N ALA A 546 33.70 -20.27 13.99
CA ALA A 546 34.00 -21.57 14.58
C ALA A 546 34.48 -22.60 13.55
N HIS A 547 34.10 -22.44 12.28
CA HIS A 547 34.38 -23.38 11.18
C HIS A 547 34.77 -22.64 9.89
N PRO A 548 35.91 -21.90 9.86
CA PRO A 548 36.30 -21.03 8.75
C PRO A 548 36.60 -21.79 7.44
N ASP A 549 36.89 -23.08 7.54
CA ASP A 549 37.10 -24.02 6.43
C ASP A 549 35.83 -24.31 5.63
N ARG A 550 34.64 -24.21 6.25
CA ARG A 550 33.35 -24.53 5.62
C ARG A 550 32.61 -23.34 5.01
N VAL A 551 33.16 -22.13 5.12
CA VAL A 551 32.49 -20.88 4.72
C VAL A 551 32.03 -20.89 3.25
N LEU A 552 32.84 -21.43 2.33
CA LEU A 552 32.49 -21.49 0.91
C LEU A 552 31.25 -22.36 0.66
N ASP A 553 31.19 -23.52 1.34
CA ASP A 553 30.04 -24.42 1.26
C ASP A 553 28.80 -23.79 1.89
N ILE A 554 28.95 -23.11 3.03
CA ILE A 554 27.87 -22.42 3.75
C ILE A 554 27.26 -21.31 2.88
N LEU A 555 28.08 -20.44 2.27
CA LEU A 555 27.61 -19.41 1.34
C LEU A 555 26.92 -20.01 0.11
N GLY A 556 27.39 -21.18 -0.34
CA GLY A 556 26.74 -21.94 -1.42
C GLY A 556 25.32 -22.38 -1.07
N ARG A 557 25.08 -22.79 0.18
CA ARG A 557 23.81 -23.30 0.72
C ARG A 557 22.85 -22.21 1.21
N LEU A 558 23.32 -20.98 1.48
CA LEU A 558 22.46 -19.87 1.93
C LEU A 558 21.21 -19.67 1.03
N ARG A 559 21.34 -19.91 -0.28
CA ARG A 559 20.24 -19.82 -1.25
C ARG A 559 19.17 -20.92 -1.13
N GLN A 560 19.44 -21.96 -0.33
CA GLN A 560 18.52 -23.06 -0.06
C GLN A 560 17.72 -22.82 1.23
N ILE A 561 18.12 -21.83 2.04
CA ILE A 561 17.43 -21.48 3.28
C ILE A 561 16.09 -20.82 2.96
N SER A 562 15.07 -21.11 3.75
CA SER A 562 13.74 -20.53 3.56
C SER A 562 13.79 -19.00 3.75
N GLY A 563 13.06 -18.29 2.89
CA GLY A 563 13.00 -16.83 2.95
C GLY A 563 12.50 -16.30 4.29
N GLU A 564 11.56 -17.02 4.92
CA GLU A 564 11.03 -16.70 6.25
C GLU A 564 12.11 -16.72 7.34
N GLU A 565 13.06 -17.64 7.27
CA GLU A 565 14.15 -17.69 8.24
C GLU A 565 15.15 -16.56 7.98
N ILE A 566 15.46 -16.28 6.71
CA ILE A 566 16.37 -15.17 6.35
C ILE A 566 15.82 -13.82 6.84
N VAL A 567 14.53 -13.54 6.65
CA VAL A 567 13.97 -12.24 7.04
C VAL A 567 13.91 -12.04 8.56
N LYS A 568 13.77 -13.11 9.36
CA LYS A 568 13.87 -13.04 10.84
C LYS A 568 15.25 -12.60 11.31
N PHE A 569 16.31 -13.01 10.60
CA PHE A 569 17.71 -12.72 10.92
C PHE A 569 18.36 -11.76 9.91
N LEU A 570 17.57 -10.97 9.17
CA LEU A 570 18.06 -10.20 8.01
C LEU A 570 19.28 -9.35 8.34
N ARG A 571 19.23 -8.63 9.47
CA ARG A 571 20.34 -7.83 9.96
C ARG A 571 21.58 -8.70 10.22
N ASP A 572 21.45 -9.73 11.06
CA ASP A 572 22.59 -10.56 11.48
C ASP A 572 23.22 -11.30 10.27
N VAL A 573 22.41 -11.70 9.29
CA VAL A 573 22.86 -12.27 8.01
C VAL A 573 23.65 -11.25 7.20
N LEU A 574 23.14 -10.03 7.02
CA LEU A 574 23.84 -8.98 6.27
C LEU A 574 25.14 -8.56 6.96
N ASP A 575 25.12 -8.35 8.28
CA ASP A 575 26.31 -8.05 9.09
C ASP A 575 27.37 -9.16 8.90
N THR A 576 26.94 -10.42 8.93
CA THR A 576 27.83 -11.57 8.70
C THR A 576 28.42 -11.60 7.29
N LEU A 577 27.61 -11.34 6.26
CA LEU A 577 28.05 -11.31 4.87
C LEU A 577 29.11 -10.21 4.62
N PHE A 578 28.91 -9.02 5.18
CA PHE A 578 29.88 -7.94 5.05
C PHE A 578 31.13 -8.16 5.94
N CYS A 579 30.98 -8.79 7.11
CA CYS A 579 32.15 -9.23 7.89
C CYS A 579 33.01 -10.25 7.12
N LEU A 580 32.39 -11.20 6.41
CA LEU A 580 33.10 -12.15 5.55
C LEU A 580 33.81 -11.45 4.38
N LEU A 581 33.17 -10.45 3.81
CA LEU A 581 33.74 -9.64 2.72
C LEU A 581 34.99 -8.87 3.18
N ASP A 582 34.95 -8.31 4.38
CA ASP A 582 36.07 -7.58 4.99
C ASP A 582 37.21 -8.51 5.45
N ASP A 583 36.91 -9.74 5.87
CA ASP A 583 37.92 -10.73 6.31
C ASP A 583 38.82 -11.20 5.15
N ASN A 584 38.22 -11.60 4.01
CA ASN A 584 38.97 -11.99 2.83
C ASN A 584 38.16 -11.75 1.54
N THR A 585 38.32 -10.56 0.98
CA THR A 585 37.60 -10.11 -0.22
C THR A 585 37.84 -11.02 -1.42
N ASP A 586 39.09 -11.45 -1.66
CA ASP A 586 39.43 -12.28 -2.82
C ASP A 586 38.80 -13.68 -2.75
N LYS A 587 38.73 -14.27 -1.55
CA LYS A 587 38.20 -15.61 -1.33
C LYS A 587 36.67 -15.64 -1.29
N TYR A 588 36.03 -14.68 -0.63
CA TYR A 588 34.60 -14.71 -0.33
C TYR A 588 33.76 -13.75 -1.19
N GLY A 589 34.37 -12.72 -1.79
CA GLY A 589 33.69 -11.63 -2.49
C GLY A 589 32.62 -12.06 -3.50
N PRO A 590 32.91 -12.95 -4.47
CA PRO A 590 31.93 -13.38 -5.45
C PRO A 590 30.70 -14.10 -4.85
N LEU A 591 30.89 -14.91 -3.81
CA LEU A 591 29.80 -15.63 -3.16
C LEU A 591 28.98 -14.73 -2.23
N VAL A 592 29.62 -13.78 -1.55
CA VAL A 592 28.94 -12.73 -0.79
C VAL A 592 28.07 -11.88 -1.73
N PHE A 593 28.61 -11.47 -2.88
CA PHE A 593 27.83 -10.73 -3.88
C PHE A 593 26.60 -11.50 -4.36
N GLN A 594 26.76 -12.78 -4.70
CA GLN A 594 25.62 -13.63 -5.09
C GLN A 594 24.60 -13.80 -3.97
N SER A 595 25.05 -13.86 -2.72
CA SER A 595 24.19 -13.96 -1.54
C SER A 595 23.38 -12.68 -1.33
N LEU A 596 24.00 -11.51 -1.51
CA LEU A 596 23.32 -10.21 -1.44
C LEU A 596 22.28 -10.08 -2.55
N VAL A 597 22.60 -10.45 -3.79
CA VAL A 597 21.65 -10.45 -4.91
C VAL A 597 20.43 -11.33 -4.59
N PHE A 598 20.67 -12.53 -4.06
CA PHE A 598 19.59 -13.44 -3.65
C PHE A 598 18.69 -12.84 -2.57
N ILE A 599 19.27 -12.26 -1.51
CA ILE A 599 18.51 -11.61 -0.43
C ILE A 599 17.72 -10.41 -0.96
N ILE A 600 18.31 -9.58 -1.82
CA ILE A 600 17.62 -8.42 -2.40
C ILE A 600 16.41 -8.88 -3.23
N ASN A 601 16.57 -9.91 -4.07
CA ASN A 601 15.47 -10.41 -4.88
C ASN A 601 14.42 -11.16 -4.06
N LEU A 602 14.80 -11.78 -2.94
CA LEU A 602 13.84 -12.31 -1.96
C LEU A 602 12.90 -11.21 -1.44
N LEU A 603 13.44 -10.03 -1.11
CA LEU A 603 12.66 -8.87 -0.65
C LEU A 603 11.82 -8.19 -1.75
N ARG A 604 12.00 -8.60 -3.03
CA ARG A 604 11.13 -8.17 -4.13
C ARG A 604 9.86 -9.02 -4.24
N ASP A 605 9.84 -10.24 -3.69
CA ASP A 605 8.66 -11.08 -3.67
C ASP A 605 7.54 -10.40 -2.85
N SER A 606 6.33 -10.40 -3.40
CA SER A 606 5.11 -9.94 -2.73
C SER A 606 4.94 -10.42 -1.29
N ARG A 607 5.46 -11.62 -0.96
CA ARG A 607 5.43 -12.19 0.39
C ARG A 607 6.31 -11.46 1.39
N PHE A 608 7.45 -10.91 0.93
CA PHE A 608 8.45 -10.25 1.77
C PHE A 608 8.58 -8.75 1.49
N TYR A 609 7.73 -8.20 0.62
CA TYR A 609 7.76 -6.79 0.22
C TYR A 609 7.76 -5.82 1.41
N HIS A 610 7.06 -6.16 2.50
CA HIS A 610 6.99 -5.33 3.70
C HIS A 610 8.31 -5.24 4.50
N PHE A 611 9.33 -6.03 4.16
CA PHE A 611 10.68 -5.95 4.73
C PHE A 611 11.60 -4.97 3.95
N ARG A 612 11.16 -4.35 2.86
CA ARG A 612 11.95 -3.30 2.16
C ARG A 612 12.32 -2.12 3.07
N PRO A 613 11.39 -1.54 3.86
CA PRO A 613 11.75 -0.50 4.83
C PRO A 613 12.77 -0.96 5.89
N VAL A 614 12.77 -2.24 6.24
CA VAL A 614 13.75 -2.85 7.18
C VAL A 614 15.15 -2.84 6.56
N MET A 615 15.26 -3.19 5.27
CA MET A 615 16.50 -3.12 4.49
C MET A 615 17.01 -1.68 4.35
N ASP A 616 16.13 -0.73 4.01
CA ASP A 616 16.50 0.69 3.92
C ASP A 616 17.00 1.23 5.27
N ALA A 617 16.31 0.90 6.37
CA ALA A 617 16.72 1.29 7.73
C ALA A 617 18.04 0.65 8.16
N TYR A 618 18.33 -0.59 7.73
CA TYR A 618 19.62 -1.24 7.96
C TYR A 618 20.74 -0.50 7.22
N ILE A 619 20.57 -0.22 5.92
CA ILE A 619 21.57 0.50 5.10
C ILE A 619 21.89 1.87 5.70
N GLN A 620 20.87 2.62 6.10
CA GLN A 620 21.05 3.97 6.62
C GLN A 620 21.68 4.00 8.03
N ASN A 621 21.26 3.11 8.93
CA ASN A 621 21.55 3.26 10.37
C ASN A 621 22.51 2.21 10.95
N HIS A 622 22.67 1.05 10.31
CA HIS A 622 23.38 -0.10 10.91
C HIS A 622 24.58 -0.57 10.07
N PHE A 623 24.48 -0.47 8.74
CA PHE A 623 25.53 -0.92 7.85
C PHE A 623 26.86 -0.18 8.12
N ALA A 624 27.95 -0.95 8.29
CA ALA A 624 29.27 -0.45 8.68
C ALA A 624 30.41 -0.82 7.71
N GLY A 625 30.11 -1.46 6.58
CA GLY A 625 31.12 -1.93 5.62
C GLY A 625 31.69 -0.80 4.76
N ALA A 626 32.75 -0.12 5.20
CA ALA A 626 33.34 1.03 4.50
C ALA A 626 34.10 0.66 3.21
N LEU A 627 34.65 -0.55 3.10
CA LEU A 627 35.42 -0.98 1.92
C LEU A 627 34.61 -1.83 0.92
N ALA A 628 33.38 -2.18 1.27
CA ALA A 628 32.52 -3.06 0.48
C ALA A 628 32.27 -2.54 -0.96
N TYR A 629 32.20 -1.21 -1.16
CA TYR A 629 31.96 -0.62 -2.47
C TYR A 629 32.94 -1.10 -3.55
N LYS A 630 34.22 -1.34 -3.20
CA LYS A 630 35.26 -1.76 -4.14
C LYS A 630 34.89 -3.10 -4.78
N GLU A 631 34.54 -4.08 -3.95
CA GLU A 631 34.18 -5.41 -4.43
C GLU A 631 32.80 -5.44 -5.11
N LEU A 632 31.83 -4.68 -4.60
CA LEU A 632 30.50 -4.61 -5.21
C LEU A 632 30.56 -4.02 -6.62
N ILE A 633 31.32 -2.94 -6.85
CA ILE A 633 31.53 -2.38 -8.19
C ILE A 633 32.28 -3.37 -9.07
N ARG A 634 33.33 -4.02 -8.55
CA ARG A 634 34.12 -5.02 -9.31
C ARG A 634 33.24 -6.18 -9.77
N CYS A 635 32.40 -6.73 -8.89
CA CYS A 635 31.46 -7.82 -9.22
C CYS A 635 30.40 -7.39 -10.25
N LEU A 636 29.81 -6.20 -10.09
CA LEU A 636 28.85 -5.65 -11.06
C LEU A 636 29.49 -5.47 -12.44
N LYS A 637 30.68 -4.88 -12.49
CA LYS A 637 31.44 -4.69 -13.73
C LYS A 637 31.73 -6.04 -14.39
N TRP A 638 32.16 -7.04 -13.60
CA TRP A 638 32.40 -8.39 -14.10
C TRP A 638 31.13 -9.04 -14.68
N TYR A 639 29.94 -8.79 -14.12
CA TYR A 639 28.67 -9.28 -14.69
C TYR A 639 28.32 -8.57 -16.00
N MET A 640 28.62 -7.27 -16.13
CA MET A 640 28.40 -6.52 -17.37
C MET A 640 29.37 -6.92 -18.48
N ASP A 641 30.65 -7.07 -18.18
CA ASP A 641 31.65 -7.45 -19.19
C ASP A 641 31.39 -8.85 -19.77
N ARG A 642 30.74 -9.75 -19.00
CA ARG A 642 30.42 -11.12 -19.42
C ARG A 642 28.97 -11.32 -19.85
N SER A 643 28.17 -10.26 -19.95
CA SER A 643 26.74 -10.38 -20.30
C SER A 643 26.49 -10.92 -21.71
N ALA A 644 27.50 -10.86 -22.59
CA ALA A 644 27.44 -11.44 -23.94
C ALA A 644 27.70 -12.96 -23.95
N GLU A 645 28.20 -13.53 -22.86
CA GLU A 645 28.51 -14.96 -22.77
C GLU A 645 27.28 -15.80 -22.39
N VAL A 646 27.16 -17.03 -22.90
CA VAL A 646 25.98 -17.89 -22.65
C VAL A 646 25.90 -18.42 -21.21
N VAL A 647 26.99 -18.32 -20.44
CA VAL A 647 27.12 -18.95 -19.12
C VAL A 647 26.65 -18.02 -18.00
N ARG A 648 25.82 -18.52 -17.08
CA ARG A 648 25.31 -17.81 -15.87
C ARG A 648 24.42 -16.59 -16.15
N GLN A 649 23.68 -16.59 -17.26
CA GLN A 649 22.74 -15.50 -17.61
C GLN A 649 21.71 -15.20 -16.52
N ASP A 650 21.15 -16.23 -15.87
CA ASP A 650 20.17 -16.03 -14.79
C ASP A 650 20.73 -15.19 -13.64
N HIS A 651 21.97 -15.49 -13.20
CA HIS A 651 22.62 -14.73 -12.12
C HIS A 651 22.88 -13.26 -12.50
N ILE A 652 23.20 -13.00 -13.77
CA ILE A 652 23.41 -11.64 -14.28
C ILE A 652 22.09 -10.89 -14.25
N GLN A 653 21.00 -11.49 -14.76
CA GLN A 653 19.68 -10.89 -14.74
C GLN A 653 19.18 -10.61 -13.32
N GLU A 654 19.39 -11.54 -12.39
CA GLU A 654 19.05 -11.36 -10.98
C GLU A 654 19.82 -10.20 -10.36
N ALA A 655 21.11 -10.02 -10.68
CA ALA A 655 21.87 -8.86 -10.21
C ALA A 655 21.35 -7.54 -10.81
N MET A 656 20.92 -7.53 -12.08
CA MET A 656 20.32 -6.35 -12.70
C MET A 656 19.00 -5.98 -12.05
N ARG A 657 18.21 -6.97 -11.64
CA ARG A 657 17.01 -6.76 -10.83
C ARG A 657 17.33 -6.23 -9.42
N ALA A 658 18.51 -6.53 -8.88
CA ALA A 658 18.94 -6.05 -7.56
C ALA A 658 19.64 -4.67 -7.59
N LEU A 659 19.73 -4.02 -8.76
CA LEU A 659 20.61 -2.87 -8.99
C LEU A 659 20.37 -1.69 -8.04
N GLU A 660 19.11 -1.37 -7.72
CA GLU A 660 18.72 -0.33 -6.76
C GLU A 660 19.45 -0.51 -5.42
N TYR A 661 19.24 -1.65 -4.74
CA TYR A 661 19.84 -1.90 -3.43
C TYR A 661 21.35 -2.10 -3.50
N LEU A 662 21.88 -2.64 -4.61
CA LEU A 662 23.33 -2.74 -4.80
C LEU A 662 23.96 -1.33 -4.84
N PHE A 663 23.36 -0.38 -5.55
CA PHE A 663 23.82 1.02 -5.54
C PHE A 663 23.64 1.70 -4.19
N LYS A 664 22.54 1.42 -3.47
CA LYS A 664 22.37 1.89 -2.08
C LYS A 664 23.52 1.43 -1.18
N PHE A 665 23.94 0.16 -1.26
CA PHE A 665 25.12 -0.33 -0.52
C PHE A 665 26.43 0.30 -0.99
N ILE A 666 26.65 0.42 -2.30
CA ILE A 666 27.87 1.03 -2.87
C ILE A 666 28.03 2.47 -2.39
N VAL A 667 26.98 3.28 -2.52
CA VAL A 667 26.98 4.70 -2.14
C VAL A 667 27.15 4.84 -0.63
N GLN A 668 26.40 4.09 0.17
CA GLN A 668 26.52 4.16 1.62
C GLN A 668 27.91 3.72 2.10
N SER A 669 28.46 2.64 1.54
CA SER A 669 29.82 2.17 1.83
C SER A 669 30.86 3.26 1.54
N ARG A 670 30.73 3.94 0.39
CA ARG A 670 31.62 5.05 0.02
C ARG A 670 31.45 6.28 0.91
N ILE A 671 30.22 6.62 1.32
CA ILE A 671 29.97 7.71 2.28
C ILE A 671 30.69 7.42 3.61
N LEU A 672 30.59 6.18 4.12
CA LEU A 672 31.28 5.77 5.34
C LEU A 672 32.81 5.87 5.21
N TYR A 673 33.37 5.38 4.10
CA TYR A 673 34.80 5.46 3.84
C TYR A 673 35.29 6.91 3.71
N SER A 674 34.55 7.76 2.99
CA SER A 674 34.88 9.18 2.84
C SER A 674 34.87 9.91 4.19
N ARG A 675 33.89 9.62 5.06
CA ARG A 675 33.84 10.16 6.44
C ARG A 675 35.03 9.72 7.27
N ALA A 676 35.45 8.46 7.15
CA ALA A 676 36.58 7.92 7.93
C ALA A 676 37.95 8.40 7.43
N THR A 677 38.08 8.72 6.13
CA THR A 677 39.36 9.05 5.48
C THR A 677 39.49 10.50 5.03
N CYS A 678 38.51 11.36 5.33
CA CYS A 678 38.44 12.73 4.82
C CYS A 678 38.50 12.81 3.28
N GLY A 679 37.82 11.88 2.58
CA GLY A 679 37.65 11.92 1.13
C GLY A 679 38.76 11.28 0.30
N MET A 680 39.67 10.49 0.89
CA MET A 680 40.70 9.78 0.11
C MET A 680 40.10 8.89 -1.01
N GLU A 681 40.89 8.68 -2.06
CA GLU A 681 40.55 7.84 -3.23
C GLU A 681 39.27 8.26 -3.99
N GLU A 682 38.88 9.54 -3.95
CA GLU A 682 37.69 10.01 -4.67
C GLU A 682 37.79 9.82 -6.19
N GLU A 683 38.95 10.14 -6.78
CA GLU A 683 39.18 9.97 -8.22
C GLU A 683 39.10 8.50 -8.64
N GLN A 684 39.64 7.58 -7.84
CA GLN A 684 39.59 6.14 -8.12
C GLN A 684 38.16 5.60 -8.04
N PHE A 685 37.38 6.06 -7.06
CA PHE A 685 35.95 5.71 -6.98
C PHE A 685 35.18 6.23 -8.20
N ARG A 686 35.38 7.50 -8.56
CA ARG A 686 34.75 8.12 -9.74
C ARG A 686 35.12 7.38 -11.02
N ALA A 687 36.40 7.03 -11.21
CA ALA A 687 36.88 6.23 -12.34
C ALA A 687 36.21 4.83 -12.37
N SER A 688 36.08 4.16 -11.21
CA SER A 688 35.45 2.85 -11.12
C SER A 688 33.97 2.88 -11.53
N ILE A 689 33.24 3.93 -11.14
CA ILE A 689 31.85 4.14 -11.58
C ILE A 689 31.80 4.44 -13.08
N GLN A 690 32.70 5.28 -13.59
CA GLN A 690 32.78 5.57 -15.03
C GLN A 690 33.00 4.30 -15.86
N GLU A 691 33.94 3.45 -15.45
CA GLU A 691 34.20 2.16 -16.09
C GLU A 691 32.97 1.23 -16.04
N LEU A 692 32.26 1.17 -14.91
CA LEU A 692 31.02 0.40 -14.80
C LEU A 692 29.95 0.90 -15.79
N PHE A 693 29.79 2.22 -15.92
CA PHE A 693 28.88 2.82 -16.90
C PHE A 693 29.30 2.58 -18.35
N GLN A 694 30.60 2.50 -18.63
CA GLN A 694 31.11 2.08 -19.95
C GLN A 694 30.72 0.63 -20.24
N SER A 695 30.85 -0.28 -19.26
CA SER A 695 30.39 -1.67 -19.41
C SER A 695 28.87 -1.74 -19.63
N ILE A 696 28.06 -1.00 -18.86
CA ILE A 696 26.59 -0.92 -19.06
C ILE A 696 26.25 -0.44 -20.48
N ARG A 697 26.91 0.63 -20.96
CA ARG A 697 26.71 1.17 -22.32
C ARG A 697 27.07 0.15 -23.38
N PHE A 698 28.18 -0.59 -23.19
CA PHE A 698 28.57 -1.66 -24.08
C PHE A 698 27.47 -2.74 -24.17
N VAL A 699 26.95 -3.23 -23.04
CA VAL A 699 25.87 -4.23 -23.02
C VAL A 699 24.62 -3.75 -23.77
N LEU A 700 24.22 -2.49 -23.58
CA LEU A 700 23.05 -1.92 -24.26
C LEU A 700 23.29 -1.69 -25.77
N SER A 701 24.53 -1.51 -26.19
CA SER A 701 24.90 -1.32 -27.60
C SER A 701 24.91 -2.62 -28.42
N LEU A 702 24.96 -3.78 -27.76
CA LEU A 702 24.98 -5.08 -28.43
C LEU A 702 23.67 -5.35 -29.18
N ASP A 703 23.75 -5.98 -30.37
CA ASP A 703 22.56 -6.34 -31.15
C ASP A 703 21.75 -7.40 -30.39
N SER A 704 20.61 -6.97 -29.88
CA SER A 704 19.57 -7.77 -29.23
C SER A 704 19.07 -8.96 -30.05
N ARG A 705 19.24 -8.97 -31.38
CA ARG A 705 18.86 -10.12 -32.24
C ARG A 705 19.86 -11.28 -32.14
N SER A 706 21.01 -11.06 -31.52
CA SER A 706 22.05 -12.08 -31.40
C SER A 706 21.73 -13.15 -30.33
N SER A 707 20.92 -12.83 -29.32
CA SER A 707 20.60 -13.75 -28.22
C SER A 707 19.37 -13.32 -27.41
N GLU A 708 18.38 -14.20 -27.21
CA GLU A 708 17.22 -13.93 -26.34
C GLU A 708 17.63 -13.65 -24.88
N ASN A 709 18.66 -14.34 -24.37
CA ASN A 709 19.15 -14.14 -23.01
C ASN A 709 19.72 -12.73 -22.81
N LEU A 710 20.39 -12.19 -23.83
CA LEU A 710 20.89 -10.82 -23.80
C LEU A 710 19.74 -9.81 -23.75
N VAL A 711 18.65 -10.05 -24.48
CA VAL A 711 17.43 -9.21 -24.44
C VAL A 711 16.86 -9.14 -23.02
N PHE A 712 16.77 -10.28 -22.32
CA PHE A 712 16.29 -10.31 -20.93
C PHE A 712 17.21 -9.56 -19.98
N THR A 713 18.53 -9.67 -20.17
CA THR A 713 19.53 -8.92 -19.37
C THR A 713 19.44 -7.42 -19.61
N GLN A 714 19.37 -6.98 -20.88
CA GLN A 714 19.17 -5.58 -21.26
C GLN A 714 17.85 -5.04 -20.69
N ALA A 715 16.78 -5.83 -20.75
CA ALA A 715 15.48 -5.45 -20.20
C ALA A 715 15.49 -5.33 -18.67
N ALA A 716 16.14 -6.26 -17.96
CA ALA A 716 16.28 -6.21 -16.50
C ALA A 716 17.10 -4.97 -16.05
N LEU A 717 18.16 -4.64 -16.80
CA LEU A 717 18.98 -3.46 -16.57
C LEU A 717 18.17 -2.17 -16.78
N LEU A 718 17.50 -2.02 -17.93
CA LEU A 718 16.72 -0.82 -18.25
C LEU A 718 15.56 -0.57 -17.28
N ASN A 719 14.91 -1.64 -16.78
CA ASN A 719 13.84 -1.53 -15.80
C ASN A 719 14.33 -1.00 -14.45
N SER A 720 15.55 -1.38 -14.05
CA SER A 720 16.13 -1.03 -12.73
C SER A 720 17.06 0.18 -12.80
N PHE A 721 17.38 0.67 -13.99
CA PHE A 721 18.30 1.79 -14.19
C PHE A 721 17.79 3.14 -13.64
N PRO A 722 16.51 3.51 -13.78
CA PRO A 722 15.99 4.74 -13.16
C PRO A 722 16.05 4.73 -11.63
N ASP A 723 16.09 3.54 -11.01
CA ASP A 723 16.09 3.36 -9.56
C ASP A 723 17.43 3.69 -8.89
N ILE A 724 18.48 4.02 -9.64
CA ILE A 724 19.81 4.36 -9.08
C ILE A 724 20.13 5.86 -9.12
N PHE A 725 19.23 6.69 -9.67
CA PHE A 725 19.52 8.10 -9.89
C PHE A 725 19.64 8.88 -8.58
N ASP A 726 18.77 8.61 -7.61
CA ASP A 726 18.80 9.29 -6.31
C ASP A 726 20.05 8.91 -5.49
N GLU A 727 20.55 7.70 -5.64
CA GLU A 727 21.78 7.20 -5.05
C GLU A 727 23.00 7.90 -5.66
N LEU A 728 23.03 8.04 -6.99
CA LEU A 728 24.09 8.76 -7.69
C LEU A 728 24.11 10.25 -7.33
N LEU A 729 22.94 10.88 -7.19
CA LEU A 729 22.79 12.29 -6.80
C LEU A 729 23.32 12.60 -5.39
N GLN A 730 23.56 11.59 -4.55
CA GLN A 730 24.21 11.80 -3.23
C GLN A 730 25.72 12.02 -3.34
N MET A 731 26.34 11.63 -4.47
CA MET A 731 27.80 11.60 -4.64
C MET A 731 28.31 12.36 -5.87
N PHE A 732 27.45 12.57 -6.86
CA PHE A 732 27.76 13.25 -8.11
C PHE A 732 26.86 14.47 -8.29
N THR A 733 27.34 15.43 -9.05
CA THR A 733 26.53 16.60 -9.46
C THR A 733 25.39 16.18 -10.38
N VAL A 734 24.33 16.99 -10.43
CA VAL A 734 23.18 16.79 -11.32
C VAL A 734 23.65 16.63 -12.78
N GLN A 735 24.59 17.46 -13.21
CA GLN A 735 25.15 17.42 -14.57
C GLN A 735 25.86 16.10 -14.87
N GLU A 736 26.70 15.60 -13.96
CA GLU A 736 27.40 14.32 -14.12
C GLU A 736 26.41 13.15 -14.21
N VAL A 737 25.39 13.12 -13.35
CA VAL A 737 24.36 12.07 -13.39
C VAL A 737 23.57 12.15 -14.70
N ALA A 738 23.19 13.34 -15.15
CA ALA A 738 22.55 13.55 -16.44
C ALA A 738 23.42 13.05 -17.61
N GLU A 739 24.73 13.28 -17.57
CA GLU A 739 25.67 12.78 -18.60
C GLU A 739 25.81 11.25 -18.59
N TYR A 740 25.79 10.62 -17.42
CA TYR A 740 25.73 9.16 -17.32
C TYR A 740 24.48 8.62 -17.99
N VAL A 741 23.31 9.15 -17.62
CA VAL A 741 22.00 8.78 -18.16
C VAL A 741 21.91 9.05 -19.66
N ARG A 742 22.35 10.23 -20.13
CA ARG A 742 22.39 10.59 -21.55
C ARG A 742 23.14 9.55 -22.37
N GLY A 743 24.35 9.19 -21.96
CA GLY A 743 25.14 8.21 -22.69
C GLY A 743 24.59 6.78 -22.60
N THR A 744 23.95 6.40 -21.49
CA THR A 744 23.26 5.09 -21.37
C THR A 744 22.05 5.02 -22.29
N LEU A 745 21.17 6.03 -22.26
CA LEU A 745 19.98 6.08 -23.12
C LEU A 745 20.34 6.23 -24.61
N GLY A 746 21.45 6.92 -24.91
CA GLY A 746 21.98 7.08 -26.27
C GLY A 746 22.70 5.85 -26.82
N SER A 747 23.09 4.89 -25.97
CA SER A 747 23.73 3.64 -26.41
C SER A 747 22.72 2.59 -26.88
N MET A 748 21.43 2.82 -26.64
CA MET A 748 20.37 1.92 -27.10
C MET A 748 20.21 2.01 -28.63
N PRO A 749 20.02 0.88 -29.35
CA PRO A 749 19.86 0.91 -30.80
C PRO A 749 18.62 1.70 -31.23
N SER A 750 18.78 2.57 -32.24
CA SER A 750 17.72 3.43 -32.80
C SER A 750 16.73 2.70 -33.72
N THR A 751 16.88 1.38 -33.91
CA THR A 751 15.98 0.57 -34.73
C THR A 751 14.83 0.02 -33.88
N VAL A 752 13.62 0.39 -34.22
CA VAL A 752 12.35 -0.02 -33.57
C VAL A 752 11.91 -1.43 -34.04
N ASP A 753 12.82 -2.28 -34.54
CA ASP A 753 12.50 -3.64 -35.05
C ASP A 753 13.13 -4.75 -34.19
N ILE A 754 13.47 -4.43 -32.94
CA ILE A 754 14.15 -5.36 -32.02
C ILE A 754 13.17 -6.37 -31.37
N GLY A 755 11.87 -6.21 -31.61
CA GLY A 755 10.80 -7.01 -31.01
C GLY A 755 9.97 -6.15 -30.06
N GLN A 756 8.64 -6.26 -30.16
CA GLN A 756 7.69 -5.39 -29.46
C GLN A 756 7.94 -5.28 -27.94
N SER A 757 8.51 -6.30 -27.31
CA SER A 757 8.79 -6.29 -25.87
C SER A 757 9.93 -5.35 -25.45
N MET A 758 11.00 -5.22 -26.26
CA MET A 758 12.15 -4.38 -25.90
C MET A 758 11.84 -2.90 -26.05
N ASP A 759 11.11 -2.52 -27.11
CA ASP A 759 10.67 -1.15 -27.34
C ASP A 759 9.83 -0.61 -26.18
N VAL A 760 8.94 -1.45 -25.64
CA VAL A 760 8.16 -1.15 -24.43
C VAL A 760 9.08 -0.90 -23.23
N VAL A 761 10.06 -1.78 -22.98
CA VAL A 761 10.98 -1.64 -21.83
C VAL A 761 11.85 -0.39 -21.96
N LYS A 762 12.35 -0.08 -23.16
CA LYS A 762 13.09 1.17 -23.43
C LYS A 762 12.26 2.40 -23.09
N LEU A 763 11.03 2.46 -23.62
CA LEU A 763 10.14 3.60 -23.37
C LEU A 763 9.70 3.69 -21.91
N GLN A 764 9.51 2.56 -21.21
CA GLN A 764 9.25 2.55 -19.77
C GLN A 764 10.45 3.11 -18.97
N SER A 765 11.68 2.73 -19.33
CA SER A 765 12.89 3.29 -18.71
C SER A 765 12.99 4.81 -18.93
N ILE A 766 12.67 5.28 -20.13
CA ILE A 766 12.60 6.72 -20.47
C ILE A 766 11.49 7.41 -19.65
N ALA A 767 10.30 6.81 -19.55
CA ALA A 767 9.20 7.35 -18.75
C ALA A 767 9.60 7.54 -17.29
N ARG A 768 10.17 6.50 -16.67
CA ARG A 768 10.67 6.56 -15.28
C ARG A 768 11.82 7.56 -15.13
N THR A 769 12.64 7.77 -16.17
CA THR A 769 13.67 8.80 -16.16
C THR A 769 13.06 10.21 -16.13
N VAL A 770 12.04 10.48 -16.95
CA VAL A 770 11.32 11.76 -16.95
C VAL A 770 10.58 12.00 -15.63
N GLU A 771 10.06 10.95 -15.00
CA GLU A 771 9.37 11.02 -13.71
C GLU A 771 10.31 11.12 -12.50
N SER A 772 11.61 10.87 -12.69
CA SER A 772 12.61 10.88 -11.62
C SER A 772 12.96 12.30 -11.16
N ARG A 773 13.49 12.41 -9.92
CA ARG A 773 14.00 13.67 -9.36
C ARG A 773 15.04 14.34 -10.26
N LEU A 774 15.84 13.56 -10.98
CA LEU A 774 16.87 14.06 -11.89
C LEU A 774 16.29 15.00 -12.95
N PHE A 775 15.14 14.68 -13.53
CA PHE A 775 14.53 15.46 -14.60
C PHE A 775 13.84 16.75 -14.12
N PHE A 776 13.65 16.93 -12.80
CA PHE A 776 13.14 18.20 -12.26
C PHE A 776 14.18 19.32 -12.28
N PHE A 777 15.47 19.00 -12.39
CA PHE A 777 16.53 20.01 -12.45
C PHE A 777 16.69 20.57 -13.88
N PRO A 778 16.68 21.90 -14.07
CA PRO A 778 16.79 22.52 -15.41
C PRO A 778 18.08 22.14 -16.15
N GLU A 779 19.20 22.10 -15.43
CA GLU A 779 20.51 21.70 -15.96
C GLU A 779 20.54 20.26 -16.45
N SER A 780 19.74 19.38 -15.85
CA SER A 780 19.60 18.00 -16.33
C SER A 780 18.67 17.93 -17.54
N ARG A 781 17.61 18.75 -17.60
CA ARG A 781 16.66 18.76 -18.72
C ARG A 781 17.33 19.16 -20.02
N SER A 782 18.21 20.17 -20.01
CA SER A 782 18.96 20.59 -21.21
C SER A 782 19.82 19.47 -21.81
N ILE A 783 20.27 18.52 -20.99
CA ILE A 783 21.10 17.37 -21.40
C ILE A 783 20.24 16.17 -21.83
N LEU A 784 19.17 15.88 -21.08
CA LEU A 784 18.36 14.67 -21.26
C LEU A 784 17.22 14.83 -22.27
N LEU A 785 16.59 16.01 -22.31
CA LEU A 785 15.42 16.26 -23.17
C LEU A 785 15.71 15.94 -24.64
N PRO A 786 16.86 16.31 -25.25
CA PRO A 786 17.15 15.96 -26.65
C PRO A 786 17.13 14.44 -26.92
N VAL A 787 17.66 13.63 -26.00
CA VAL A 787 17.69 12.16 -26.14
C VAL A 787 16.30 11.58 -25.99
N VAL A 788 15.53 12.08 -25.02
CA VAL A 788 14.13 11.66 -24.81
C VAL A 788 13.28 11.99 -26.04
N LEU A 789 13.38 13.21 -26.56
CA LEU A 789 12.64 13.66 -27.74
C LEU A 789 13.02 12.86 -28.99
N HIS A 790 14.30 12.49 -29.16
CA HIS A 790 14.75 11.65 -30.26
C HIS A 790 14.03 10.29 -30.28
N HIS A 791 13.97 9.59 -29.14
CA HIS A 791 13.29 8.31 -29.04
C HIS A 791 11.78 8.44 -29.26
N ILE A 792 11.14 9.44 -28.66
CA ILE A 792 9.70 9.71 -28.89
C ILE A 792 9.45 9.95 -30.38
N HIS A 793 10.24 10.82 -31.02
CA HIS A 793 10.10 11.12 -32.45
C HIS A 793 10.16 9.86 -33.32
N LEU A 794 11.12 8.96 -33.07
CA LEU A 794 11.26 7.69 -33.79
C LEU A 794 10.01 6.82 -33.66
N HIS A 795 9.49 6.62 -32.44
CA HIS A 795 8.31 5.80 -32.19
C HIS A 795 7.04 6.41 -32.80
N LEU A 796 6.87 7.74 -32.70
CA LEU A 796 5.75 8.45 -33.33
C LEU A 796 5.79 8.33 -34.85
N ARG A 797 6.95 8.53 -35.47
CA ARG A 797 7.11 8.41 -36.93
C ARG A 797 6.73 7.01 -37.43
N GLN A 798 6.96 5.99 -36.62
CA GLN A 798 6.63 4.59 -36.94
C GLN A 798 5.26 4.13 -36.45
N GLN A 799 4.51 4.97 -35.75
CA GLN A 799 3.19 4.65 -35.17
C GLN A 799 3.22 3.45 -34.21
N ARG A 800 4.28 3.30 -33.41
CA ARG A 800 4.43 2.22 -32.40
C ARG A 800 4.41 2.76 -30.98
N GLU A 801 3.91 1.96 -30.04
CA GLU A 801 3.87 2.27 -28.59
C GLU A 801 3.33 3.66 -28.26
N LEU A 802 2.27 4.06 -28.99
CA LEU A 802 1.72 5.42 -28.94
C LEU A 802 1.29 5.82 -27.53
N LEU A 803 0.71 4.91 -26.74
CA LEU A 803 0.25 5.18 -25.37
C LEU A 803 1.40 5.47 -24.40
N ILE A 804 2.54 4.80 -24.54
CA ILE A 804 3.69 5.06 -23.67
C ILE A 804 4.29 6.42 -24.04
N CYS A 805 4.39 6.73 -25.33
CA CYS A 805 4.88 8.02 -25.82
C CYS A 805 4.01 9.20 -25.34
N SER A 806 2.68 9.08 -25.40
CA SER A 806 1.77 10.12 -24.86
C SER A 806 1.89 10.24 -23.34
N GLY A 807 2.09 9.13 -22.63
CA GLY A 807 2.41 9.12 -21.20
C GLY A 807 3.65 9.96 -20.87
N ILE A 808 4.76 9.71 -21.57
CA ILE A 808 6.02 10.44 -21.39
C ILE A 808 5.84 11.93 -21.70
N LEU A 809 5.22 12.27 -22.83
CA LEU A 809 4.97 13.66 -23.23
C LEU A 809 4.11 14.39 -22.19
N SER A 810 3.08 13.72 -21.65
CA SER A 810 2.27 14.28 -20.57
C SER A 810 3.08 14.61 -19.33
N SER A 811 4.05 13.77 -18.96
CA SER A 811 4.93 14.02 -17.82
C SER A 811 5.87 15.21 -18.09
N ILE A 812 6.45 15.30 -19.30
CA ILE A 812 7.26 16.44 -19.73
C ILE A 812 6.45 17.75 -19.64
N PHE A 813 5.23 17.78 -20.19
CA PHE A 813 4.39 18.98 -20.16
C PHE A 813 3.94 19.39 -18.76
N SER A 814 3.75 18.42 -17.84
CA SER A 814 3.48 18.70 -16.43
C SER A 814 4.66 19.40 -15.76
N ILE A 815 5.88 18.89 -15.98
CA ILE A 815 7.11 19.46 -15.44
C ILE A 815 7.33 20.88 -15.99
N ILE A 816 7.25 21.05 -17.31
CA ILE A 816 7.38 22.36 -17.99
C ILE A 816 6.34 23.37 -17.47
N LYS A 817 5.10 22.93 -17.24
CA LYS A 817 4.06 23.82 -16.70
C LYS A 817 4.39 24.26 -15.28
N THR A 818 4.89 23.34 -14.45
CA THR A 818 5.30 23.61 -13.07
C THR A 818 6.50 24.56 -13.02
N SER A 819 7.44 24.42 -13.96
CA SER A 819 8.63 25.27 -14.08
C SER A 819 8.44 26.51 -14.96
N SER A 820 7.20 26.88 -15.33
CA SER A 820 6.92 27.90 -16.34
C SER A 820 7.49 29.31 -16.10
N MET A 821 8.00 29.61 -14.90
CA MET A 821 8.68 30.88 -14.59
C MET A 821 10.20 30.85 -14.84
N GLU A 822 10.78 29.68 -15.16
CA GLU A 822 12.19 29.51 -15.44
C GLU A 822 12.54 29.90 -16.88
N SER A 823 13.68 30.56 -17.11
CA SER A 823 14.11 30.97 -18.45
C SER A 823 14.44 29.81 -19.38
N SER A 824 14.86 28.65 -18.83
CA SER A 824 15.21 27.46 -19.62
C SER A 824 14.01 26.87 -20.36
N VAL A 825 12.79 27.11 -19.86
CA VAL A 825 11.55 26.59 -20.46
C VAL A 825 11.38 27.06 -21.89
N GLN A 826 11.87 28.25 -22.23
CA GLN A 826 11.78 28.78 -23.59
C GLN A 826 12.57 27.92 -24.58
N GLU A 827 13.80 27.55 -24.23
CA GLU A 827 14.65 26.66 -25.03
C GLU A 827 14.09 25.23 -25.07
N GLU A 828 13.54 24.76 -23.94
CA GLU A 828 12.89 23.45 -23.85
C GLU A 828 11.67 23.35 -24.78
N VAL A 829 10.81 24.38 -24.81
CA VAL A 829 9.64 24.43 -25.70
C VAL A 829 10.08 24.53 -27.17
N GLU A 830 11.11 25.31 -27.48
CA GLU A 830 11.65 25.40 -28.84
C GLU A 830 12.12 24.01 -29.34
N MET A 831 12.91 23.29 -28.53
CA MET A 831 13.36 21.93 -28.85
C MET A 831 12.18 20.98 -29.09
N MET A 832 11.11 21.08 -28.29
CA MET A 832 9.90 20.27 -28.47
C MET A 832 9.14 20.63 -29.74
N VAL A 833 9.04 21.92 -30.09
CA VAL A 833 8.38 22.37 -31.32
C VAL A 833 9.11 21.81 -32.54
N GLU A 834 10.44 21.96 -32.60
CA GLU A 834 11.26 21.47 -33.70
C GLU A 834 11.21 19.94 -33.81
N SER A 835 11.27 19.22 -32.69
CA SER A 835 11.33 17.77 -32.68
C SER A 835 9.98 17.09 -32.90
N LEU A 836 8.88 17.67 -32.39
CA LEU A 836 7.61 16.95 -32.23
C LEU A 836 6.44 17.52 -33.02
N LEU A 837 6.39 18.81 -33.36
CA LEU A 837 5.14 19.43 -33.86
C LEU A 837 4.63 18.74 -35.14
N ASP A 838 5.48 18.56 -36.15
CA ASP A 838 5.06 17.93 -37.41
C ASP A 838 4.70 16.44 -37.21
N VAL A 839 5.52 15.67 -36.48
CA VAL A 839 5.24 14.25 -36.25
C VAL A 839 3.99 14.01 -35.40
N LEU A 840 3.68 14.91 -34.44
CA LEU A 840 2.43 14.89 -33.66
C LEU A 840 1.22 15.16 -34.57
N LEU A 841 1.31 16.16 -35.46
CA LEU A 841 0.24 16.45 -36.43
C LEU A 841 0.01 15.27 -37.39
N GLN A 842 1.09 14.66 -37.89
CA GLN A 842 1.01 13.47 -38.75
C GLN A 842 0.38 12.28 -38.03
N THR A 843 0.80 12.02 -36.79
CA THR A 843 0.27 10.93 -35.95
C THR A 843 -1.21 11.13 -35.66
N LEU A 844 -1.64 12.33 -35.28
CA LEU A 844 -3.05 12.65 -35.06
C LEU A 844 -3.89 12.44 -36.33
N LEU A 845 -3.41 12.90 -37.48
CA LEU A 845 -4.11 12.71 -38.75
C LEU A 845 -4.20 11.23 -39.16
N SER A 846 -3.18 10.43 -38.84
CA SER A 846 -3.18 8.98 -39.04
C SER A 846 -4.24 8.30 -38.17
N ILE A 847 -4.22 8.56 -36.85
CA ILE A 847 -5.15 8.00 -35.88
C ILE A 847 -6.60 8.39 -36.22
N MET A 848 -6.86 9.66 -36.52
CA MET A 848 -8.20 10.17 -36.86
C MET A 848 -8.80 9.57 -38.15
N ARG A 849 -7.97 9.02 -39.06
CA ARG A 849 -8.43 8.37 -40.29
C ARG A 849 -8.85 6.91 -40.05
N GLN A 850 -8.43 6.29 -38.95
CA GLN A 850 -8.77 4.91 -38.62
C GLN A 850 -10.18 4.82 -38.03
N ARG A 851 -11.03 3.94 -38.57
CA ARG A 851 -12.49 3.89 -38.31
C ARG A 851 -12.91 3.06 -37.08
N CYS A 852 -12.01 2.73 -36.15
CA CYS A 852 -12.37 1.94 -34.97
C CYS A 852 -12.88 2.85 -33.83
N PRO A 853 -14.07 2.68 -33.23
CA PRO A 853 -14.63 3.72 -32.36
C PRO A 853 -14.14 3.77 -30.90
N GLN A 854 -13.71 2.65 -30.32
CA GLN A 854 -13.46 2.58 -28.86
C GLN A 854 -11.98 2.74 -28.47
N CYS A 855 -11.06 1.91 -28.94
CA CYS A 855 -9.63 2.04 -28.62
C CYS A 855 -8.98 3.30 -29.22
N THR A 856 -9.52 3.81 -30.33
CA THR A 856 -9.01 5.02 -31.00
C THR A 856 -9.38 6.29 -30.23
N ALA A 857 -10.45 6.28 -29.42
CA ALA A 857 -10.91 7.47 -28.70
C ALA A 857 -9.97 7.89 -27.57
N GLU A 858 -9.49 6.91 -26.79
CA GLU A 858 -8.53 7.13 -25.68
C GLU A 858 -7.20 7.67 -26.22
N ILE A 859 -6.61 6.98 -27.20
CA ILE A 859 -5.35 7.41 -27.83
C ILE A 859 -5.50 8.78 -28.50
N THR A 860 -6.62 9.04 -29.18
CA THR A 860 -6.87 10.36 -29.79
C THR A 860 -6.94 11.45 -28.72
N GLY A 861 -7.64 11.23 -27.60
CA GLY A 861 -7.73 12.20 -26.51
C GLY A 861 -6.37 12.59 -25.94
N GLU A 862 -5.50 11.60 -25.70
CA GLU A 862 -4.16 11.82 -25.16
C GLU A 862 -3.26 12.63 -26.11
N TYR A 863 -3.23 12.28 -27.41
CA TYR A 863 -2.42 13.02 -28.38
C TYR A 863 -2.96 14.42 -28.67
N VAL A 864 -4.29 14.60 -28.62
CA VAL A 864 -4.88 15.93 -28.69
C VAL A 864 -4.47 16.75 -27.48
N SER A 865 -4.45 16.16 -26.28
CA SER A 865 -3.95 16.86 -25.09
C SER A 865 -2.48 17.25 -25.23
N CYS A 866 -1.63 16.40 -25.83
CA CYS A 866 -0.21 16.70 -26.07
C CYS A 866 -0.03 17.84 -27.07
N LEU A 867 -0.76 17.83 -28.20
CA LEU A 867 -0.72 18.92 -29.18
C LEU A 867 -1.18 20.24 -28.55
N LEU A 868 -2.29 20.22 -27.82
CA LEU A 868 -2.82 21.41 -27.16
C LEU A 868 -1.84 21.92 -26.08
N SER A 869 -1.20 21.02 -25.32
CA SER A 869 -0.16 21.38 -24.34
C SER A 869 1.00 22.10 -25.02
N LEU A 870 1.52 21.57 -26.14
CA LEU A 870 2.61 22.20 -26.89
C LEU A 870 2.21 23.59 -27.40
N LEU A 871 1.07 23.69 -28.11
CA LEU A 871 0.59 24.95 -28.67
C LEU A 871 0.31 26.01 -27.60
N ARG A 872 -0.16 25.60 -26.41
CA ARG A 872 -0.41 26.51 -25.30
C ARG A 872 0.88 27.09 -24.70
N GLN A 873 1.99 26.36 -24.75
CA GLN A 873 3.29 26.82 -24.26
C GLN A 873 4.07 27.66 -25.29
N MET A 874 3.65 27.66 -26.56
CA MET A 874 4.28 28.47 -27.59
C MET A 874 4.03 29.96 -27.38
N THR A 875 5.10 30.74 -27.35
CA THR A 875 5.07 32.21 -27.31
C THR A 875 5.13 32.78 -28.72
N GLU A 876 4.99 34.10 -28.86
CA GLU A 876 5.18 34.79 -30.14
C GLU A 876 6.55 34.49 -30.78
N LEU A 877 7.61 34.34 -29.96
CA LEU A 877 8.94 34.00 -30.47
C LEU A 877 8.96 32.61 -31.10
N HIS A 878 8.40 31.61 -30.42
CA HIS A 878 8.34 30.22 -30.92
C HIS A 878 7.58 30.14 -32.25
N PHE A 879 6.45 30.85 -32.38
CA PHE A 879 5.73 30.92 -33.65
C PHE A 879 6.54 31.63 -34.73
N HIS A 880 7.26 32.70 -34.40
CA HIS A 880 8.10 33.41 -35.36
C HIS A 880 9.24 32.53 -35.89
N HIS A 881 9.96 31.83 -35.00
CA HIS A 881 11.02 30.89 -35.38
C HIS A 881 10.46 29.75 -36.24
N LEU A 882 9.40 29.07 -35.79
CA LEU A 882 8.74 28.00 -36.54
C LEU A 882 8.40 28.43 -37.97
N LEU A 883 7.78 29.61 -38.14
CA LEU A 883 7.33 30.09 -39.45
C LEU A 883 8.49 30.52 -40.36
N ASN A 884 9.65 30.88 -39.79
CA ASN A 884 10.86 31.23 -40.55
C ASN A 884 11.74 30.01 -40.87
N ASN A 885 11.60 28.90 -40.14
CA ASN A 885 12.44 27.70 -40.29
C ASN A 885 12.06 26.83 -41.51
N PHE A 886 10.94 27.10 -42.20
CA PHE A 886 10.56 26.37 -43.41
C PHE A 886 11.45 26.74 -44.60
N HIS A 887 12.02 25.73 -45.29
CA HIS A 887 12.96 25.94 -46.38
C HIS A 887 12.25 26.29 -47.69
N SER A 888 10.98 25.93 -47.84
CA SER A 888 10.19 26.20 -49.05
C SER A 888 8.74 26.61 -48.76
N LYS A 889 8.14 27.35 -49.70
CA LYS A 889 6.70 27.70 -49.64
C LYS A 889 5.79 26.47 -49.65
N GLU A 890 6.20 25.37 -50.26
CA GLU A 890 5.40 24.14 -50.32
C GLU A 890 5.40 23.41 -48.96
N GLU A 891 6.52 23.38 -48.24
CA GLU A 891 6.58 22.84 -46.87
C GLU A 891 5.66 23.63 -45.93
N LEU A 892 5.74 24.98 -45.98
CA LEU A 892 4.86 25.85 -45.19
C LEU A 892 3.38 25.62 -45.54
N LYS A 893 3.06 25.47 -46.83
CA LYS A 893 1.70 25.15 -47.29
C LYS A 893 1.22 23.81 -46.75
N GLU A 894 2.04 22.76 -46.80
CA GLU A 894 1.68 21.44 -46.29
C GLU A 894 1.42 21.50 -44.78
N PHE A 895 2.29 22.19 -44.03
CA PHE A 895 2.11 22.44 -42.60
C PHE A 895 0.78 23.16 -42.30
N LEU A 896 0.50 24.28 -42.96
CA LEU A 896 -0.76 25.04 -42.76
C LEU A 896 -1.99 24.18 -43.07
N LEU A 897 -1.95 23.37 -44.13
CA LEU A 897 -3.03 22.45 -44.47
C LEU A 897 -3.20 21.36 -43.40
N LYS A 898 -2.11 20.79 -42.88
CA LYS A 898 -2.13 19.78 -41.82
C LYS A 898 -2.75 20.36 -40.55
N ILE A 899 -2.26 21.49 -40.04
CA ILE A 899 -2.74 22.06 -38.77
C ILE A 899 -4.20 22.52 -38.84
N PHE A 900 -4.62 23.18 -39.94
CA PHE A 900 -6.04 23.53 -40.13
C PHE A 900 -6.93 22.30 -40.28
N CYS A 901 -6.44 21.21 -40.88
CA CYS A 901 -7.17 19.96 -40.95
C CYS A 901 -7.37 19.35 -39.56
N VAL A 902 -6.32 19.30 -38.74
CA VAL A 902 -6.40 18.83 -37.36
C VAL A 902 -7.42 19.66 -36.59
N PHE A 903 -7.32 21.00 -36.60
CA PHE A 903 -8.27 21.88 -35.91
C PHE A 903 -9.73 21.66 -36.34
N ARG A 904 -9.99 21.48 -37.64
CA ARG A 904 -11.34 21.13 -38.10
C ARG A 904 -11.81 19.78 -37.55
N ASN A 905 -10.94 18.79 -37.52
CA ASN A 905 -11.29 17.48 -36.99
C ASN A 905 -11.53 17.53 -35.47
N LEU A 906 -10.77 18.33 -34.72
CA LEU A 906 -10.99 18.55 -33.28
C LEU A 906 -12.38 19.13 -32.98
N MET A 907 -12.90 19.98 -33.87
CA MET A 907 -14.22 20.59 -33.70
C MET A 907 -15.36 19.69 -34.19
N LYS A 908 -15.12 18.84 -35.20
CA LYS A 908 -16.13 17.95 -35.79
C LYS A 908 -16.29 16.64 -35.02
N LEU A 909 -15.18 16.01 -34.66
CA LEU A 909 -15.18 14.79 -33.87
C LEU A 909 -15.47 15.18 -32.43
N THR A 910 -16.45 14.56 -31.78
CA THR A 910 -16.73 14.78 -30.36
C THR A 910 -15.66 14.11 -29.49
N ILE A 911 -14.40 14.54 -29.63
CA ILE A 911 -13.22 13.94 -28.97
C ILE A 911 -13.39 14.03 -27.45
N PHE A 912 -13.82 15.19 -26.97
CA PHE A 912 -14.18 15.37 -25.56
C PHE A 912 -15.70 15.28 -25.38
N PRO A 913 -16.18 14.47 -24.41
CA PRO A 913 -17.58 14.38 -24.02
C PRO A 913 -18.21 15.74 -23.75
N ARG A 914 -19.54 15.86 -23.86
CA ARG A 914 -20.25 17.15 -23.70
C ARG A 914 -20.11 17.74 -22.29
N ASP A 915 -19.99 16.87 -21.30
CA ASP A 915 -19.75 17.13 -19.88
C ASP A 915 -18.32 17.61 -19.57
N TRP A 916 -17.39 17.54 -20.53
CA TRP A 916 -16.03 18.08 -20.40
C TRP A 916 -15.94 19.52 -20.94
N SER A 917 -16.80 20.39 -20.42
CA SER A 917 -16.92 21.77 -20.92
C SER A 917 -15.61 22.55 -20.81
N VAL A 918 -14.83 22.33 -19.75
CA VAL A 918 -13.52 22.94 -19.53
C VAL A 918 -12.54 22.60 -20.64
N MET A 919 -12.34 21.30 -20.94
CA MET A 919 -11.44 20.86 -22.00
C MET A 919 -11.90 21.36 -23.38
N ARG A 920 -13.22 21.36 -23.64
CA ARG A 920 -13.77 21.85 -24.91
C ARG A 920 -13.55 23.34 -25.11
N LEU A 921 -13.77 24.15 -24.07
CA LEU A 921 -13.54 25.60 -24.11
C LEU A 921 -12.06 25.93 -24.24
N LEU A 922 -11.20 25.22 -23.49
CA LEU A 922 -9.76 25.37 -23.58
C LEU A 922 -9.23 25.02 -24.98
N THR A 923 -9.74 23.95 -25.57
CA THR A 923 -9.42 23.56 -26.96
C THR A 923 -9.80 24.67 -27.94
N SER A 924 -11.02 25.22 -27.83
CA SER A 924 -11.46 26.33 -28.69
C SER A 924 -10.57 27.57 -28.49
N HIS A 925 -10.25 27.92 -27.25
CA HIS A 925 -9.36 29.05 -26.95
C HIS A 925 -7.98 28.91 -27.60
N ILE A 926 -7.35 27.75 -27.48
CA ILE A 926 -6.03 27.48 -28.08
C ILE A 926 -6.10 27.53 -29.61
N ILE A 927 -7.17 27.00 -30.22
CA ILE A 927 -7.36 27.04 -31.68
C ILE A 927 -7.44 28.48 -32.18
N VAL A 928 -8.24 29.35 -31.54
CA VAL A 928 -8.37 30.75 -32.00
C VAL A 928 -7.05 31.50 -31.83
N VAL A 929 -6.38 31.39 -30.69
CA VAL A 929 -5.08 32.05 -30.43
C VAL A 929 -4.02 31.56 -31.43
N THR A 930 -3.89 30.25 -31.62
CA THR A 930 -2.93 29.69 -32.60
C THR A 930 -3.24 30.16 -34.02
N THR A 931 -4.52 30.22 -34.38
CA THR A 931 -4.94 30.69 -35.71
C THR A 931 -4.52 32.15 -35.95
N GLN A 932 -4.59 33.00 -34.92
CA GLN A 932 -4.12 34.40 -35.01
C GLN A 932 -2.62 34.51 -35.32
N PHE A 933 -1.79 33.62 -34.77
CA PHE A 933 -0.35 33.58 -35.08
C PHE A 933 -0.05 33.06 -36.49
N LEU A 934 -0.90 32.17 -37.03
CA LEU A 934 -0.71 31.59 -38.37
C LEU A 934 -1.26 32.46 -39.50
N SER A 935 -2.29 33.27 -39.24
CA SER A 935 -2.95 34.15 -40.21
C SER A 935 -1.97 35.08 -40.97
N PRO A 936 -1.00 35.76 -40.31
CA PRO A 936 0.00 36.59 -41.00
C PRO A 936 0.86 35.81 -42.00
N ALA A 937 1.29 34.59 -41.68
CA ALA A 937 2.10 33.76 -42.57
C ALA A 937 1.31 33.29 -43.80
N LEU A 938 0.03 32.94 -43.59
CA LEU A 938 -0.89 32.64 -44.68
C LEU A 938 -1.01 33.84 -45.64
N HIS A 939 -1.27 35.02 -45.07
CA HIS A 939 -1.42 36.24 -45.87
C HIS A 939 -0.14 36.60 -46.62
N LYS A 940 1.01 36.65 -45.93
CA LYS A 940 2.29 37.06 -46.51
C LYS A 940 2.73 36.17 -47.68
N ASN A 941 2.47 34.86 -47.59
CA ASN A 941 3.04 33.89 -48.53
C ASN A 941 2.09 33.46 -49.66
N PHE A 942 0.76 33.54 -49.46
CA PHE A 942 -0.24 32.93 -50.35
C PHE A 942 -1.36 33.88 -50.82
N SER A 943 -1.21 35.21 -50.72
CA SER A 943 -2.26 36.18 -51.11
C SER A 943 -2.07 36.83 -52.48
N GLU A 944 -0.83 37.15 -52.85
CA GLU A 944 -0.49 38.02 -53.99
C GLU A 944 -0.16 37.21 -55.26
N ALA A 945 1.01 37.33 -55.88
CA ALA A 945 1.30 36.61 -57.14
C ALA A 945 1.09 35.08 -57.02
N ASP A 946 1.30 34.52 -55.83
CA ASP A 946 1.23 33.08 -55.53
C ASP A 946 -0.05 32.68 -54.77
N PHE A 947 -1.22 33.05 -55.28
CA PHE A 947 -2.49 32.74 -54.60
C PHE A 947 -2.76 31.23 -54.54
N ASP A 948 -2.82 30.65 -53.34
CA ASP A 948 -3.17 29.24 -53.14
C ASP A 948 -4.60 29.08 -52.61
N PHE A 949 -5.51 28.70 -53.50
CA PHE A 949 -6.92 28.49 -53.16
C PHE A 949 -7.14 27.43 -52.06
N LYS A 950 -6.31 26.38 -52.02
CA LYS A 950 -6.52 25.25 -51.12
C LYS A 950 -6.26 25.65 -49.67
N VAL A 951 -5.19 26.42 -49.41
CA VAL A 951 -4.86 26.93 -48.06
C VAL A 951 -5.91 27.93 -47.58
N TRP A 952 -6.30 28.88 -48.45
CA TRP A 952 -7.35 29.86 -48.14
C TRP A 952 -8.70 29.22 -47.85
N ASN A 953 -9.13 28.25 -48.67
CA ASN A 953 -10.37 27.52 -48.45
C ASN A 953 -10.31 26.69 -47.14
N SER A 954 -9.15 26.11 -46.84
CA SER A 954 -8.90 25.38 -45.59
C SER A 954 -9.08 26.27 -44.36
N PHE A 955 -8.55 27.50 -44.40
CA PHE A 955 -8.70 28.53 -43.37
C PHE A 955 -10.16 28.98 -43.20
N PHE A 956 -10.84 29.39 -44.28
CA PHE A 956 -12.24 29.83 -44.17
C PHE A 956 -13.20 28.72 -43.72
N SER A 957 -12.94 27.48 -44.16
CA SER A 957 -13.69 26.33 -43.67
C SER A 957 -13.51 26.14 -42.17
N LEU A 958 -12.30 26.36 -41.65
CA LEU A 958 -12.01 26.31 -40.22
C LEU A 958 -12.76 27.39 -39.44
N THR A 959 -12.67 28.65 -39.87
CA THR A 959 -13.32 29.78 -39.17
C THR A 959 -14.83 29.65 -39.12
N VAL A 960 -15.47 29.21 -40.21
CA VAL A 960 -16.93 28.98 -40.26
C VAL A 960 -17.34 27.83 -39.35
N LEU A 961 -16.58 26.73 -39.33
CA LEU A 961 -16.85 25.62 -38.42
C LEU A 961 -16.71 26.03 -36.95
N TYR A 962 -15.71 26.87 -36.65
CA TYR A 962 -15.45 27.37 -35.30
C TYR A 962 -16.61 28.21 -34.76
N ILE A 963 -17.07 29.20 -35.52
CA ILE A 963 -18.15 30.11 -35.08
C ILE A 963 -19.47 29.34 -34.86
N ASN A 964 -19.72 28.29 -35.65
CA ASN A 964 -20.92 27.46 -35.55
C ASN A 964 -20.81 26.32 -34.53
N GLN A 965 -19.71 26.22 -33.77
CA GLN A 965 -19.50 25.11 -32.84
C GLN A 965 -20.54 25.14 -31.71
N PRO A 966 -21.22 24.01 -31.39
CA PRO A 966 -22.27 23.98 -30.37
C PRO A 966 -21.81 24.41 -28.97
N SER A 967 -20.57 24.11 -28.59
CA SER A 967 -20.02 24.47 -27.27
C SER A 967 -19.73 25.97 -27.10
N LEU A 968 -19.75 26.74 -28.20
CA LEU A 968 -19.57 28.19 -28.19
C LEU A 968 -20.89 28.96 -28.29
N GLN A 969 -22.03 28.26 -28.43
CA GLN A 969 -23.35 28.90 -28.44
C GLN A 969 -23.77 29.22 -27.00
N LEU A 970 -23.35 30.38 -26.51
CA LEU A 970 -23.57 30.85 -25.13
C LEU A 970 -25.05 30.87 -24.75
N GLU A 971 -25.93 31.04 -25.74
CA GLU A 971 -27.38 31.09 -25.61
C GLU A 971 -27.96 29.75 -25.13
N ALA A 972 -27.29 28.63 -25.43
CA ALA A 972 -27.69 27.29 -25.01
C ALA A 972 -27.17 26.91 -23.61
N LEU A 973 -26.29 27.72 -23.00
CA LEU A 973 -25.75 27.48 -21.67
C LEU A 973 -26.66 28.06 -20.57
N GLY A 974 -26.70 27.39 -19.41
CA GLY A 974 -27.37 27.89 -18.21
C GLY A 974 -26.75 29.21 -17.69
N PRO A 975 -27.51 30.04 -16.94
CA PRO A 975 -27.07 31.39 -16.56
C PRO A 975 -25.74 31.44 -15.80
N ALA A 976 -25.54 30.53 -14.83
CA ALA A 976 -24.31 30.46 -14.04
C ALA A 976 -23.09 30.09 -14.89
N LYS A 977 -23.22 29.05 -15.72
CA LYS A 977 -22.17 28.60 -16.65
C LYS A 977 -21.85 29.67 -17.69
N ARG A 978 -22.86 30.33 -18.27
CA ARG A 978 -22.69 31.42 -19.24
C ARG A 978 -21.85 32.56 -18.65
N LYS A 979 -22.18 33.01 -17.44
CA LYS A 979 -21.43 34.05 -16.74
C LYS A 979 -19.97 33.63 -16.53
N LYS A 980 -19.72 32.43 -16.01
CA LYS A 980 -18.36 31.90 -15.78
C LYS A 980 -17.52 31.84 -17.06
N VAL A 981 -18.12 31.45 -18.19
CA VAL A 981 -17.43 31.40 -19.49
C VAL A 981 -17.08 32.81 -19.99
N LEU A 982 -18.03 33.75 -19.92
CA LEU A 982 -17.81 35.14 -20.34
C LEU A 982 -16.75 35.84 -19.48
N ASP A 983 -16.79 35.64 -18.16
CA ASP A 983 -15.84 36.24 -17.22
C ASP A 983 -14.41 35.74 -17.49
N LYS A 984 -14.23 34.46 -17.90
CA LYS A 984 -12.90 33.85 -18.11
C LYS A 984 -12.34 34.03 -19.52
N HIS A 985 -13.15 33.83 -20.57
CA HIS A 985 -12.68 33.76 -21.96
C HIS A 985 -13.28 34.83 -22.88
N GLY A 986 -14.27 35.60 -22.41
CA GLY A 986 -15.11 36.43 -23.28
C GLY A 986 -15.92 35.62 -24.30
N ASP A 987 -16.50 36.28 -25.31
CA ASP A 987 -17.13 35.60 -26.44
C ASP A 987 -16.09 35.27 -27.51
N MET A 988 -15.53 34.07 -27.45
CA MET A 988 -14.51 33.60 -28.39
C MET A 988 -14.98 33.59 -29.87
N ARG A 989 -16.30 33.57 -30.14
CA ARG A 989 -16.83 33.65 -31.51
C ARG A 989 -16.52 35.00 -32.12
N VAL A 990 -16.58 36.06 -31.32
CA VAL A 990 -16.30 37.43 -31.74
C VAL A 990 -14.86 37.54 -32.20
N THR A 991 -13.90 37.03 -31.43
CA THR A 991 -12.47 37.01 -31.79
C THR A 991 -12.21 36.32 -33.13
N MET A 992 -12.78 35.13 -33.35
CA MET A 992 -12.64 34.41 -34.62
C MET A 992 -13.34 35.12 -35.78
N ALA A 993 -14.48 35.80 -35.52
CA ALA A 993 -15.17 36.58 -36.54
C ALA A 993 -14.37 37.82 -36.98
N TYR A 994 -13.68 38.49 -36.04
CA TYR A 994 -12.75 39.56 -36.35
C TYR A 994 -11.59 39.07 -37.22
N GLU A 995 -11.01 37.91 -36.92
CA GLU A 995 -9.97 37.31 -37.76
C GLU A 995 -10.47 36.96 -39.15
N LEU A 996 -11.64 36.33 -39.25
CA LEU A 996 -12.30 36.05 -40.53
C LEU A 996 -12.48 37.34 -41.34
N PHE A 997 -12.97 38.41 -40.72
CA PHE A 997 -13.18 39.70 -41.37
C PHE A 997 -11.88 40.35 -41.82
N SER A 998 -10.86 40.40 -40.94
CA SER A 998 -9.54 40.97 -41.23
C SER A 998 -8.87 40.25 -42.40
N MET A 999 -8.89 38.92 -42.40
CA MET A 999 -8.33 38.10 -43.47
C MET A 999 -9.14 38.19 -44.77
N TRP A 1000 -10.46 38.35 -44.69
CA TRP A 1000 -11.31 38.59 -45.86
C TRP A 1000 -11.00 39.93 -46.55
N GLN A 1001 -10.81 41.00 -45.79
CA GLN A 1001 -10.47 42.32 -46.34
C GLN A 1001 -9.15 42.29 -47.11
N LYS A 1002 -8.18 41.54 -46.61
CA LYS A 1002 -6.85 41.39 -47.22
C LYS A 1002 -6.86 40.69 -48.59
N LEU A 1003 -7.93 39.99 -48.97
CA LEU A 1003 -8.05 39.31 -50.27
C LEU A 1003 -8.45 40.22 -51.45
N GLY A 1004 -8.98 41.41 -51.18
CA GLY A 1004 -9.43 42.34 -52.22
C GLY A 1004 -10.38 41.70 -53.25
N ILE A 1005 -10.05 41.84 -54.55
CA ILE A 1005 -10.85 41.38 -55.70
C ILE A 1005 -10.96 39.84 -55.78
N ARG A 1006 -10.05 39.10 -55.15
CA ARG A 1006 -9.99 37.63 -55.23
C ARG A 1006 -10.94 36.91 -54.28
N SER A 1007 -11.62 37.67 -53.41
CA SER A 1007 -12.71 37.18 -52.57
C SER A 1007 -13.74 36.37 -53.37
N HIS A 1008 -14.04 36.76 -54.62
CA HIS A 1008 -14.96 36.04 -55.53
C HIS A 1008 -14.57 34.58 -55.82
N LEU A 1009 -13.28 34.22 -55.78
CA LEU A 1009 -12.82 32.84 -55.98
C LEU A 1009 -13.20 31.93 -54.80
N CYS A 1010 -13.17 32.46 -53.58
CA CYS A 1010 -13.58 31.75 -52.37
C CYS A 1010 -15.12 31.66 -52.22
N VAL A 1011 -15.84 32.67 -52.72
CA VAL A 1011 -17.32 32.77 -52.63
C VAL A 1011 -18.06 31.59 -53.28
N ARG A 1012 -17.54 31.00 -54.36
CA ARG A 1012 -18.25 29.91 -55.09
C ARG A 1012 -18.37 28.58 -54.32
N SER A 1013 -17.67 28.43 -53.20
CA SER A 1013 -17.56 27.15 -52.47
C SER A 1013 -18.16 27.13 -51.06
N SER A 1014 -18.56 28.28 -50.49
CA SER A 1014 -19.19 28.34 -49.16
C SER A 1014 -20.14 29.54 -49.02
N PRO A 1015 -21.46 29.37 -49.29
CA PRO A 1015 -22.47 30.44 -49.18
C PRO A 1015 -22.59 31.06 -47.78
N LEU A 1016 -22.13 30.36 -46.73
CA LEU A 1016 -22.14 30.82 -45.33
C LEU A 1016 -21.17 31.97 -45.07
N CYS A 1017 -20.05 32.08 -45.81
CA CYS A 1017 -19.12 33.20 -45.69
C CYS A 1017 -19.77 34.53 -46.11
N LEU A 1018 -20.65 34.50 -47.11
CA LEU A 1018 -21.44 35.65 -47.55
C LEU A 1018 -22.46 36.07 -46.48
N PHE A 1019 -23.12 35.11 -45.82
CA PHE A 1019 -24.13 35.42 -44.81
C PHE A 1019 -23.49 36.05 -43.55
N CYS A 1020 -22.34 35.53 -43.10
CA CYS A 1020 -21.61 36.11 -41.96
C CYS A 1020 -21.04 37.50 -42.29
N ALA A 1021 -20.43 37.69 -43.47
CA ALA A 1021 -19.89 38.99 -43.86
C ALA A 1021 -20.98 40.04 -44.15
N ALA A 1022 -22.15 39.62 -44.67
CA ALA A 1022 -23.28 40.51 -44.93
C ALA A 1022 -24.07 40.87 -43.66
N CYS A 1023 -24.22 39.96 -42.70
CA CYS A 1023 -24.86 40.24 -41.41
C CYS A 1023 -24.05 41.18 -40.53
N TRP A 1024 -22.73 41.26 -40.69
CA TRP A 1024 -21.85 42.13 -39.88
C TRP A 1024 -21.67 43.55 -40.46
N ARG A 1025 -22.06 43.76 -41.73
CA ARG A 1025 -22.23 45.11 -42.31
C ARG A 1025 -23.52 45.81 -41.84
N ARG A 1026 -24.41 45.09 -41.16
CA ARG A 1026 -25.55 45.61 -40.41
C ARG A 1026 -25.23 45.51 -38.92
#